data_AF-A0A7L4YPL6-F1
#
_entry.id   AF-A0A7L4YPL6-F1
#
_cell.length_a   1.000
_cell.length_b   1.000
_cell.length_c   1.000
_cell.angle_alpha   90.00
_cell.angle_beta   90.00
_cell.angle_gamma   90.00
#
_symmetry.space_group_name_H-M   'P 1'
#
loop_
_entity.id
_entity.type
_entity.pdbx_description
1 polymer ?
#
loop_
_entity_poly.entity_id
_entity_poly.type
_entity_poly.pdbx_seq_one_letter_code
_entity_poly.pdbx_strand_id
1 'polypeptide(L)'
;MPDSRLTLTARLTAAVLDARRGIVRMNKDVMAALDLATWDPVLLQGRRTTGAIVAEGGPDVPAGILLCDDLTLGNAGVQDGTAIEVSKLALAEAREVEVAGSENLMRIISPDMLRRAMLGKMVTAGDDISLLPLDTPVHESIDATDLQLARRQLQVAMGMQWTTTLLTVTKTDSRQPALVTSATTVSWRGGSSAPGWSGSTAPSAAPATSSPGTSAASSLYSVTPPTSKTEPDSTPATSAPTPAASNAERATADGPATGGGTQSTQRESTADKQQITAAVDTTIEDAQQQADAEMVHAIPTLEDLPGFKEQASSLTEWLDLGFNHREVLQRLGSSPQLGVLLSGPPGVGKSTLVRAVANQVGASVIDISAPTIAAIEAATAADTLRMAIADAAEKSPAVALIQDVEALAPREDPDPLSRIFIDLVGKTIREGKVAVVCTTARPEEVSTELLQPGFLDHQLTLPLPDRAMRRSFLEALLRPVPLSDDVNLDEIAGKTPGFVAADLASLRREATVRAALRQKTTDKPEVSQADLIGALDVVRPTAMAESSLEVARVTLEDVGDMADTKKALEEAVIWPLQYPDTYQRLGISPPRGVLLYGPPGCGKTFLVKAIAGSGQTNVMSVKGAELLNKWVGESERQVRELFRRARQAAPTLIFMDEVDALAPPRGQGTDGGTTDRVVASLLTELDGVEALNNVFVIGATNRPDLVDPAMLRPGRLDNMIFVPPPDAEARAAILKASARNTPITRGVNFDEIAEDLVDYSSADCAALVREAALVAMRRDMNAPKVTKADFAQAQRNVRPSLDPEQVKWLQDFADDRAK
;
A
#
# COMPACT_ATOMS: atom_id res chain seq x y z
N MET A 1 1.10 -15.48 24.53
CA MET A 1 -0.06 -16.33 24.85
C MET A 1 -0.04 -17.55 23.93
N PRO A 2 -0.45 -18.76 24.36
CA PRO A 2 -0.71 -19.87 23.44
C PRO A 2 -1.99 -19.61 22.62
N ASP A 3 -2.11 -20.25 21.46
CA ASP A 3 -3.21 -20.13 20.48
C ASP A 3 -4.58 -19.76 21.09
N SER A 4 -4.98 -18.49 20.96
CA SER A 4 -6.36 -18.09 21.19
C SER A 4 -7.22 -18.64 20.05
N ARG A 5 -8.17 -19.53 20.38
CA ARG A 5 -9.08 -20.16 19.43
C ARG A 5 -10.52 -20.03 19.90
N LEU A 6 -11.44 -19.85 18.95
CA LEU A 6 -12.87 -19.79 19.18
C LEU A 6 -13.62 -20.65 18.15
N THR A 7 -14.70 -21.29 18.57
CA THR A 7 -15.61 -22.01 17.68
C THR A 7 -16.78 -21.11 17.30
N LEU A 8 -16.89 -20.79 16.02
CA LEU A 8 -17.93 -19.92 15.45
C LEU A 8 -18.88 -20.73 14.56
N THR A 9 -20.07 -20.19 14.28
CA THR A 9 -20.97 -20.75 13.27
C THR A 9 -20.64 -20.16 11.91
N ALA A 10 -20.16 -20.96 10.97
CA ALA A 10 -19.89 -20.51 9.61
C ALA A 10 -21.21 -20.24 8.87
N ARG A 11 -21.31 -19.10 8.19
CA ARG A 11 -22.48 -18.71 7.39
C ARG A 11 -22.07 -18.13 6.04
N LEU A 12 -22.85 -18.41 5.01
CA LEU A 12 -22.64 -17.84 3.68
C LEU A 12 -22.93 -16.32 3.69
N THR A 13 -21.98 -15.53 3.20
CA THR A 13 -22.15 -14.08 3.08
C THR A 13 -23.10 -13.72 1.93
N ALA A 14 -23.94 -12.71 2.15
CA ALA A 14 -24.75 -12.08 1.10
C ALA A 14 -23.99 -10.94 0.38
N ALA A 15 -22.80 -10.57 0.85
CA ALA A 15 -22.01 -9.48 0.30
C ALA A 15 -21.28 -9.91 -0.98
N VAL A 16 -21.82 -9.51 -2.14
CA VAL A 16 -21.24 -9.78 -3.47
C VAL A 16 -19.78 -9.29 -3.58
N LEU A 17 -19.40 -8.24 -2.84
CA LEU A 17 -18.05 -7.67 -2.83
C LEU A 17 -17.01 -8.52 -2.06
N ASP A 18 -17.43 -9.45 -1.20
CA ASP A 18 -16.49 -10.36 -0.49
C ASP A 18 -16.34 -11.70 -1.21
N ALA A 19 -17.19 -11.99 -2.20
CA ALA A 19 -17.30 -13.30 -2.82
C ALA A 19 -16.05 -13.71 -3.62
N ARG A 20 -15.56 -14.93 -3.37
CA ARG A 20 -14.45 -15.63 -4.05
C ARG A 20 -13.09 -14.95 -3.91
N ARG A 21 -12.94 -14.19 -2.82
CA ARG A 21 -11.77 -13.38 -2.50
C ARG A 21 -10.96 -13.93 -1.32
N GLY A 22 -11.49 -14.91 -0.59
CA GLY A 22 -10.82 -15.45 0.61
C GLY A 22 -10.86 -14.50 1.81
N ILE A 23 -11.85 -13.61 1.83
CA ILE A 23 -12.11 -12.68 2.94
C ILE A 23 -13.23 -13.29 3.80
N VAL A 24 -13.05 -13.31 5.12
CA VAL A 24 -14.10 -13.69 6.08
C VAL A 24 -14.41 -12.54 7.03
N ARG A 25 -15.68 -12.37 7.40
CA ARG A 25 -16.11 -11.33 8.34
C ARG A 25 -16.62 -11.91 9.65
N MET A 26 -16.20 -11.33 10.77
CA MET A 26 -16.69 -11.67 12.11
C MET A 26 -16.95 -10.39 12.91
N ASN A 27 -17.67 -10.50 14.02
CA ASN A 27 -17.93 -9.35 14.89
C ASN A 27 -16.63 -8.81 15.52
N LYS A 28 -16.56 -7.48 15.72
CA LYS A 28 -15.41 -6.77 16.31
C LYS A 28 -14.94 -7.34 17.66
N ASP A 29 -15.86 -7.75 18.53
CA ASP A 29 -15.52 -8.32 19.85
C ASP A 29 -14.80 -9.67 19.71
N VAL A 30 -15.14 -10.46 18.68
CA VAL A 30 -14.48 -11.73 18.34
C VAL A 30 -13.06 -11.49 17.83
N MET A 31 -12.87 -10.46 17.00
CA MET A 31 -11.54 -10.04 16.54
C MET A 31 -10.67 -9.62 17.73
N ALA A 32 -11.18 -8.73 18.59
CA ALA A 32 -10.47 -8.27 19.79
C ALA A 32 -10.13 -9.41 20.77
N ALA A 33 -11.01 -10.41 20.90
CA ALA A 33 -10.77 -11.62 21.70
C ALA A 33 -9.70 -12.54 21.10
N LEU A 34 -9.62 -12.64 19.77
CA LEU A 34 -8.59 -13.41 19.04
C LEU A 34 -7.27 -12.64 18.81
N ASP A 35 -7.14 -11.42 19.36
CA ASP A 35 -6.01 -10.50 19.11
C ASP A 35 -5.91 -10.05 17.63
N LEU A 36 -6.98 -10.17 16.84
CA LEU A 36 -6.97 -9.89 15.40
C LEU A 36 -7.17 -8.41 15.06
N ALA A 37 -6.32 -7.88 14.19
CA ALA A 37 -6.59 -6.67 13.43
C ALA A 37 -7.39 -6.97 12.16
N THR A 38 -8.02 -5.95 11.57
CA THR A 38 -8.57 -6.04 10.21
C THR A 38 -7.44 -6.28 9.22
N TRP A 39 -7.62 -7.28 8.35
CA TRP A 39 -6.65 -7.84 7.40
C TRP A 39 -5.59 -8.81 7.98
N ASP A 40 -5.67 -9.19 9.26
CA ASP A 40 -4.86 -10.30 9.78
C ASP A 40 -5.22 -11.64 9.08
N PRO A 41 -4.24 -12.55 8.87
CA PRO A 41 -4.52 -13.90 8.43
C PRO A 41 -5.11 -14.75 9.56
N VAL A 42 -6.15 -15.52 9.25
CA VAL A 42 -6.81 -16.45 10.17
C VAL A 42 -6.73 -17.89 9.68
N LEU A 43 -6.52 -18.80 10.63
CA LEU A 43 -6.56 -20.24 10.42
C LEU A 43 -8.00 -20.73 10.61
N LEU A 44 -8.55 -21.39 9.59
CA LEU A 44 -9.90 -21.94 9.59
C LEU A 44 -9.84 -23.47 9.62
N GLN A 45 -10.34 -24.06 10.71
CA GLN A 45 -10.33 -25.52 10.93
C GLN A 45 -11.76 -26.06 10.92
N GLY A 46 -12.08 -26.78 9.84
CA GLY A 46 -13.32 -27.52 9.63
C GLY A 46 -13.04 -29.02 9.46
N ARG A 47 -13.60 -29.65 8.42
CA ARG A 47 -13.19 -31.00 8.00
C ARG A 47 -11.83 -31.00 7.29
N ARG A 48 -11.45 -29.85 6.75
CA ARG A 48 -10.14 -29.49 6.20
C ARG A 48 -9.62 -28.27 6.97
N THR A 49 -8.33 -28.02 6.90
CA THR A 49 -7.73 -26.76 7.35
C THR A 49 -7.43 -25.91 6.12
N THR A 50 -7.83 -24.64 6.15
CA THR A 50 -7.53 -23.61 5.13
C THR A 50 -7.27 -22.27 5.83
N GLY A 51 -6.90 -21.25 5.08
CA GLY A 51 -6.67 -19.89 5.59
C GLY A 51 -7.54 -18.86 4.91
N ALA A 52 -7.82 -17.76 5.59
CA ALA A 52 -8.52 -16.61 5.04
C ALA A 52 -7.94 -15.32 5.63
N ILE A 53 -8.32 -14.18 5.07
CA ILE A 53 -8.03 -12.84 5.61
C ILE A 53 -9.27 -12.35 6.36
N VAL A 54 -9.12 -11.88 7.60
CA VAL A 54 -10.25 -11.37 8.40
C VAL A 54 -10.58 -9.92 8.06
N ALA A 55 -11.86 -9.57 8.04
CA ALA A 55 -12.33 -8.19 8.03
C ALA A 55 -13.44 -7.96 9.06
N GLU A 56 -13.61 -6.72 9.51
CA GLU A 56 -14.68 -6.36 10.44
C GLU A 56 -16.06 -6.58 9.78
N GLY A 57 -16.94 -7.29 10.49
CA GLY A 57 -18.35 -7.44 10.13
C GLY A 57 -19.16 -6.18 10.48
N GLY A 58 -20.24 -5.93 9.74
CA GLY A 58 -21.18 -4.87 10.10
C GLY A 58 -21.83 -5.09 11.47
N PRO A 59 -22.48 -4.07 12.06
CA PRO A 59 -23.05 -4.14 13.41
C PRO A 59 -24.11 -5.24 13.57
N ASP A 60 -24.74 -5.68 12.48
CA ASP A 60 -25.73 -6.77 12.45
C ASP A 60 -25.11 -8.18 12.53
N VAL A 61 -23.78 -8.33 12.49
CA VAL A 61 -23.08 -9.63 12.55
C VAL A 61 -22.92 -10.07 14.02
N PRO A 62 -23.56 -11.16 14.47
CA PRO A 62 -23.45 -11.63 15.86
C PRO A 62 -22.08 -12.22 16.18
N ALA A 63 -21.65 -12.14 17.45
CA ALA A 63 -20.38 -12.70 17.92
C ALA A 63 -20.23 -14.22 17.70
N GLY A 64 -21.34 -14.97 17.63
CA GLY A 64 -21.32 -16.40 17.33
C GLY A 64 -21.20 -16.77 15.83
N ILE A 65 -21.04 -15.81 14.92
CA ILE A 65 -21.09 -16.04 13.45
C ILE A 65 -19.80 -15.59 12.74
N LEU A 66 -19.33 -16.44 11.83
CA LEU A 66 -18.31 -16.14 10.82
C LEU A 66 -18.97 -16.12 9.44
N LEU A 67 -18.98 -14.98 8.76
CA LEU A 67 -19.41 -14.87 7.38
C LEU A 67 -18.27 -15.26 6.43
N CYS A 68 -18.54 -16.22 5.54
CA CYS A 68 -17.62 -16.78 4.55
C CYS A 68 -18.25 -16.73 3.15
N ASP A 69 -17.43 -16.75 2.10
CA ASP A 69 -17.91 -17.00 0.73
C ASP A 69 -18.13 -18.51 0.46
N ASP A 70 -18.68 -18.83 -0.72
CA ASP A 70 -18.96 -20.20 -1.15
C ASP A 70 -17.68 -21.06 -1.24
N LEU A 71 -16.59 -20.42 -1.69
CA LEU A 71 -15.29 -21.02 -1.90
C LEU A 71 -14.59 -21.39 -0.58
N THR A 72 -14.59 -20.49 0.40
CA THR A 72 -13.96 -20.70 1.72
C THR A 72 -14.66 -21.79 2.53
N LEU A 73 -16.00 -21.85 2.45
CA LEU A 73 -16.78 -22.96 3.03
C LEU A 73 -16.39 -24.31 2.39
N GLY A 74 -16.24 -24.34 1.05
CA GLY A 74 -15.76 -25.50 0.31
C GLY A 74 -14.36 -25.94 0.74
N ASN A 75 -13.41 -25.01 0.81
CA ASN A 75 -12.02 -25.27 1.20
C ASN A 75 -11.87 -25.76 2.65
N ALA A 76 -12.68 -25.24 3.58
CA ALA A 76 -12.74 -25.75 4.95
C ALA A 76 -13.50 -27.09 5.07
N GLY A 77 -14.25 -27.49 4.03
CA GLY A 77 -15.12 -28.67 4.05
C GLY A 77 -16.32 -28.52 4.99
N VAL A 78 -16.83 -27.28 5.15
CA VAL A 78 -17.86 -26.86 6.10
C VAL A 78 -19.15 -26.52 5.35
N GLN A 79 -20.32 -26.78 5.96
CA GLN A 79 -21.63 -26.42 5.39
C GLN A 79 -22.17 -25.14 6.05
N ASP A 80 -23.01 -24.40 5.34
CA ASP A 80 -23.69 -23.23 5.91
C ASP A 80 -24.44 -23.61 7.21
N GLY A 81 -24.24 -22.80 8.26
CA GLY A 81 -24.83 -23.02 9.58
C GLY A 81 -24.13 -24.09 10.43
N THR A 82 -22.95 -24.59 10.03
CA THR A 82 -22.17 -25.55 10.84
C THR A 82 -20.96 -24.91 11.51
N ALA A 83 -20.45 -25.56 12.56
CA ALA A 83 -19.37 -25.02 13.38
C ALA A 83 -18.00 -25.07 12.67
N ILE A 84 -17.18 -24.05 12.91
CA ILE A 84 -15.79 -23.93 12.44
C ILE A 84 -14.91 -23.37 13.56
N GLU A 85 -13.69 -23.88 13.72
CA GLU A 85 -12.73 -23.36 14.69
C GLU A 85 -11.81 -22.33 14.02
N VAL A 86 -11.62 -21.18 14.67
CA VAL A 86 -10.88 -20.03 14.15
C VAL A 86 -9.75 -19.66 15.10
N SER A 87 -8.56 -19.43 14.55
CA SER A 87 -7.36 -18.95 15.27
C SER A 87 -6.72 -17.77 14.53
N LYS A 88 -6.00 -16.91 15.24
CA LYS A 88 -5.00 -16.03 14.62
C LYS A 88 -3.87 -16.88 14.05
N LEU A 89 -3.49 -16.62 12.79
CA LEU A 89 -2.39 -17.29 12.12
C LEU A 89 -1.15 -16.38 12.12
N ALA A 90 0.04 -16.94 12.28
CA ALA A 90 1.26 -16.17 12.03
C ALA A 90 1.41 -15.99 10.52
N LEU A 91 1.61 -14.75 10.06
CA LEU A 91 1.75 -14.49 8.63
C LEU A 91 2.99 -15.19 8.07
N ALA A 92 2.79 -15.98 7.02
CA ALA A 92 3.84 -16.68 6.29
C ALA A 92 3.60 -16.51 4.79
N GLU A 93 4.61 -16.08 4.05
CA GLU A 93 4.54 -15.97 2.59
C GLU A 93 4.81 -17.31 1.91
N ALA A 94 4.07 -17.62 0.85
CA ALA A 94 4.37 -18.74 -0.03
C ALA A 94 5.55 -18.38 -0.94
N ARG A 95 6.49 -19.31 -1.13
CA ARG A 95 7.61 -19.14 -2.08
C ARG A 95 7.32 -19.82 -3.40
N GLU A 96 6.65 -20.96 -3.36
CA GLU A 96 6.27 -21.75 -4.54
C GLU A 96 4.81 -22.19 -4.43
N VAL A 97 4.02 -21.92 -5.47
CA VAL A 97 2.65 -22.42 -5.60
C VAL A 97 2.46 -23.04 -6.99
N GLU A 98 1.98 -24.27 -7.01
CA GLU A 98 1.53 -24.96 -8.23
C GLU A 98 0.00 -24.96 -8.25
N VAL A 99 -0.62 -24.77 -9.41
CA VAL A 99 -2.08 -24.85 -9.58
C VAL A 99 -2.47 -25.68 -10.81
N ALA A 100 -3.69 -26.22 -10.80
CA ALA A 100 -4.32 -26.87 -11.94
C ALA A 100 -5.56 -26.10 -12.44
N GLY A 101 -5.76 -26.16 -13.75
CA GLY A 101 -6.91 -25.65 -14.47
C GLY A 101 -7.12 -26.48 -15.75
N SER A 102 -8.01 -26.03 -16.64
CA SER A 102 -8.17 -26.66 -17.95
C SER A 102 -7.03 -26.26 -18.91
N GLU A 103 -6.74 -27.09 -19.91
CA GLU A 103 -5.67 -26.80 -20.90
C GLU A 103 -5.85 -25.45 -21.61
N ASN A 104 -7.10 -25.00 -21.82
CA ASN A 104 -7.35 -23.71 -22.44
C ASN A 104 -6.87 -22.55 -21.55
N LEU A 105 -7.06 -22.64 -20.22
CA LEU A 105 -6.59 -21.62 -19.28
C LEU A 105 -5.05 -21.59 -19.22
N MET A 106 -4.42 -22.76 -19.22
CA MET A 106 -2.95 -22.90 -19.27
C MET A 106 -2.31 -22.30 -20.53
N ARG A 107 -3.07 -22.22 -21.64
CA ARG A 107 -2.62 -21.60 -22.91
C ARG A 107 -2.86 -20.09 -22.99
N ILE A 108 -3.78 -19.56 -22.17
CA ILE A 108 -4.24 -18.16 -22.22
C ILE A 108 -3.61 -17.30 -21.12
N ILE A 109 -3.36 -17.89 -19.94
CA ILE A 109 -2.90 -17.18 -18.74
C ILE A 109 -1.44 -17.55 -18.47
N SER A 110 -0.55 -16.55 -18.53
CA SER A 110 0.86 -16.74 -18.16
C SER A 110 1.03 -16.99 -16.65
N PRO A 111 2.12 -17.63 -16.20
CA PRO A 111 2.48 -17.75 -14.78
C PRO A 111 2.46 -16.40 -14.04
N ASP A 112 2.80 -15.34 -14.77
CA ASP A 112 2.89 -13.98 -14.25
C ASP A 112 1.52 -13.31 -14.05
N MET A 113 0.59 -13.52 -14.99
CA MET A 113 -0.82 -13.15 -14.83
C MET A 113 -1.48 -13.93 -13.68
N LEU A 114 -1.14 -15.23 -13.58
CA LEU A 114 -1.62 -16.12 -12.53
C LEU A 114 -1.15 -15.67 -11.14
N ARG A 115 0.16 -15.36 -10.97
CA ARG A 115 0.73 -14.74 -9.77
C ARG A 115 -0.03 -13.46 -9.41
N ARG A 116 -0.13 -12.50 -10.34
CA ARG A 116 -0.83 -11.22 -10.12
C ARG A 116 -2.30 -11.39 -9.74
N ALA A 117 -2.99 -12.41 -10.28
CA ALA A 117 -4.38 -12.72 -9.94
C ALA A 117 -4.57 -13.35 -8.55
N MET A 118 -3.52 -13.98 -8.01
CA MET A 118 -3.52 -14.66 -6.72
C MET A 118 -2.97 -13.80 -5.57
N LEU A 119 -2.33 -12.66 -5.84
CA LEU A 119 -1.78 -11.76 -4.83
C LEU A 119 -2.78 -11.46 -3.70
N GLY A 120 -2.32 -11.62 -2.46
CA GLY A 120 -3.08 -11.35 -1.24
C GLY A 120 -4.03 -12.46 -0.83
N LYS A 121 -4.09 -13.57 -1.57
CA LYS A 121 -4.91 -14.73 -1.18
C LYS A 121 -4.11 -15.66 -0.29
N MET A 122 -4.77 -16.17 0.75
CA MET A 122 -4.29 -17.31 1.51
C MET A 122 -4.49 -18.59 0.68
N VAL A 123 -3.48 -19.46 0.62
CA VAL A 123 -3.52 -20.71 -0.14
C VAL A 123 -3.02 -21.90 0.69
N THR A 124 -3.68 -23.05 0.52
CA THR A 124 -3.28 -24.34 1.08
C THR A 124 -3.34 -25.42 0.00
N ALA A 125 -2.55 -26.49 0.11
CA ALA A 125 -2.56 -27.56 -0.87
C ALA A 125 -3.94 -28.27 -0.94
N GLY A 126 -4.55 -28.27 -2.13
CA GLY A 126 -5.89 -28.81 -2.40
C GLY A 126 -7.03 -27.81 -2.28
N ASP A 127 -6.78 -26.53 -1.95
CA ASP A 127 -7.79 -25.47 -1.93
C ASP A 127 -8.16 -25.01 -3.35
N ASP A 128 -9.44 -24.77 -3.60
CA ASP A 128 -9.91 -24.12 -4.82
C ASP A 128 -9.84 -22.59 -4.66
N ILE A 129 -9.39 -21.92 -5.71
CA ILE A 129 -9.10 -20.47 -5.75
C ILE A 129 -9.74 -19.85 -7.00
N SER A 130 -10.22 -18.60 -6.90
CA SER A 130 -10.70 -17.85 -8.07
C SER A 130 -9.61 -16.98 -8.69
N LEU A 131 -9.71 -16.73 -9.99
CA LEU A 131 -8.90 -15.73 -10.70
C LEU A 131 -9.32 -14.27 -10.46
N LEU A 132 -10.44 -14.02 -9.77
CA LEU A 132 -10.91 -12.66 -9.42
C LEU A 132 -9.91 -11.98 -8.44
N PRO A 133 -9.09 -10.98 -8.84
CA PRO A 133 -8.10 -10.38 -7.94
C PRO A 133 -8.77 -9.51 -6.88
N LEU A 134 -8.10 -9.24 -5.76
CA LEU A 134 -8.60 -8.33 -4.71
C LEU A 134 -8.79 -6.90 -5.23
N ASP A 135 -9.70 -6.12 -4.63
CA ASP A 135 -9.86 -4.69 -4.93
C ASP A 135 -8.72 -3.85 -4.33
N THR A 136 -8.20 -4.29 -3.19
CA THR A 136 -7.24 -3.56 -2.35
C THR A 136 -6.10 -4.51 -1.99
N PRO A 137 -4.83 -4.05 -1.97
CA PRO A 137 -3.73 -4.84 -1.40
C PRO A 137 -3.96 -5.08 0.10
N VAL A 138 -3.74 -6.31 0.54
CA VAL A 138 -3.92 -6.75 1.95
C VAL A 138 -2.58 -6.99 2.66
N HIS A 139 -1.45 -6.71 2.01
CA HIS A 139 -0.11 -6.89 2.56
C HIS A 139 0.89 -5.91 1.92
N GLU A 140 1.96 -5.54 2.65
CA GLU A 140 2.98 -4.57 2.21
C GLU A 140 3.69 -4.98 0.90
N SER A 141 3.79 -6.27 0.62
CA SER A 141 4.41 -6.82 -0.59
C SER A 141 3.55 -6.70 -1.87
N ILE A 142 2.38 -6.08 -1.83
CA ILE A 142 1.37 -6.12 -2.91
C ILE A 142 1.05 -4.70 -3.38
N ASP A 143 1.34 -4.41 -4.65
CA ASP A 143 0.92 -3.16 -5.26
C ASP A 143 -0.55 -3.23 -5.74
N ALA A 144 -1.31 -2.16 -5.51
CA ALA A 144 -2.60 -1.96 -6.13
C ALA A 144 -2.50 -1.91 -7.68
N THR A 145 -1.37 -1.45 -8.23
CA THR A 145 -1.09 -1.47 -9.67
C THR A 145 -1.03 -2.90 -10.19
N ASP A 146 -0.39 -3.83 -9.47
CA ASP A 146 -0.34 -5.26 -9.86
C ASP A 146 -1.74 -5.89 -9.90
N LEU A 147 -2.60 -5.56 -8.93
CA LEU A 147 -4.00 -6.01 -8.89
C LEU A 147 -4.84 -5.41 -10.05
N GLN A 148 -4.60 -4.15 -10.42
CA GLN A 148 -5.25 -3.51 -11.58
C GLN A 148 -4.73 -4.08 -12.91
N LEU A 149 -3.43 -4.36 -13.02
CA LEU A 149 -2.82 -5.03 -14.17
C LEU A 149 -3.32 -6.46 -14.30
N ALA A 150 -3.50 -7.20 -13.20
CA ALA A 150 -4.11 -8.53 -13.19
C ALA A 150 -5.49 -8.50 -13.85
N ARG A 151 -6.36 -7.58 -13.40
CA ARG A 151 -7.72 -7.39 -13.92
C ARG A 151 -7.71 -7.06 -15.40
N ARG A 152 -6.91 -6.08 -15.83
CA ARG A 152 -6.81 -5.68 -17.25
C ARG A 152 -6.26 -6.82 -18.13
N GLN A 153 -5.24 -7.55 -17.68
CA GLN A 153 -4.67 -8.68 -18.41
C GLN A 153 -5.67 -9.83 -18.52
N LEU A 154 -6.36 -10.20 -17.44
CA LEU A 154 -7.40 -11.23 -17.44
C LEU A 154 -8.63 -10.84 -18.27
N GLN A 155 -9.06 -9.58 -18.23
CA GLN A 155 -10.19 -9.08 -19.02
C GLN A 155 -9.89 -9.09 -20.53
N VAL A 156 -8.68 -8.69 -20.93
CA VAL A 156 -8.22 -8.79 -22.33
C VAL A 156 -8.08 -10.24 -22.78
N ALA A 157 -7.60 -11.14 -21.91
CA ALA A 157 -7.35 -12.54 -22.26
C ALA A 157 -8.60 -13.45 -22.20
N MET A 158 -9.62 -13.10 -21.40
CA MET A 158 -10.77 -13.98 -21.09
C MET A 158 -12.14 -13.29 -21.10
N GLY A 159 -12.23 -12.01 -21.49
CA GLY A 159 -13.47 -11.23 -21.42
C GLY A 159 -13.97 -11.11 -19.98
N MET A 160 -15.13 -11.70 -19.67
CA MET A 160 -15.68 -11.77 -18.31
C MET A 160 -15.43 -13.12 -17.60
N GLN A 161 -14.89 -14.14 -18.28
CA GLN A 161 -14.82 -15.51 -17.74
C GLN A 161 -13.88 -15.67 -16.53
N TRP A 162 -12.89 -14.78 -16.37
CA TRP A 162 -11.99 -14.78 -15.21
C TRP A 162 -12.71 -14.54 -13.88
N THR A 163 -13.85 -13.83 -13.89
CA THR A 163 -14.65 -13.54 -12.69
C THR A 163 -15.31 -14.78 -12.07
N THR A 164 -15.58 -15.80 -12.88
CA THR A 164 -16.24 -17.05 -12.45
C THR A 164 -15.33 -18.27 -12.49
N THR A 165 -14.15 -18.16 -13.11
CA THR A 165 -13.16 -19.25 -13.21
C THR A 165 -12.57 -19.59 -11.83
N LEU A 166 -12.49 -20.89 -11.56
CA LEU A 166 -11.82 -21.50 -10.42
C LEU A 166 -10.64 -22.37 -10.92
N LEU A 167 -9.59 -22.42 -10.11
CA LEU A 167 -8.41 -23.28 -10.24
C LEU A 167 -8.18 -24.00 -8.91
N THR A 168 -7.52 -25.15 -8.90
CA THR A 168 -7.18 -25.87 -7.66
C THR A 168 -5.69 -25.71 -7.37
N VAL A 169 -5.32 -25.33 -6.15
CA VAL A 169 -3.92 -25.32 -5.67
C VAL A 169 -3.46 -26.75 -5.50
N THR A 170 -2.38 -27.13 -6.19
CA THR A 170 -1.93 -28.52 -6.27
C THR A 170 -0.71 -28.83 -5.42
N LYS A 171 0.10 -27.81 -5.13
CA LYS A 171 1.28 -27.85 -4.25
C LYS A 171 1.53 -26.44 -3.73
N THR A 172 2.00 -26.34 -2.49
CA THR A 172 2.66 -25.14 -1.94
C THR A 172 3.86 -25.61 -1.12
N ASP A 173 4.87 -24.75 -0.93
CA ASP A 173 6.02 -25.01 -0.07
C ASP A 173 5.69 -25.00 1.43
N SER A 174 4.59 -24.35 1.83
CA SER A 174 4.14 -24.28 3.22
C SER A 174 3.27 -25.47 3.64
N ARG A 175 3.33 -25.83 4.93
CA ARG A 175 2.43 -26.82 5.58
C ARG A 175 1.24 -26.18 6.31
N GLN A 176 1.25 -24.86 6.46
CA GLN A 176 0.12 -24.05 6.94
C GLN A 176 -0.36 -23.16 5.79
N PRO A 177 -1.58 -22.62 5.83
CA PRO A 177 -2.03 -21.67 4.82
C PRO A 177 -1.05 -20.49 4.72
N ALA A 178 -0.65 -20.14 3.51
CA ALA A 178 0.36 -19.11 3.26
C ALA A 178 -0.18 -18.02 2.33
N LEU A 179 0.32 -16.80 2.47
CA LEU A 179 -0.07 -15.66 1.65
C LEU A 179 0.70 -15.66 0.32
N VAL A 180 0.01 -15.44 -0.79
CA VAL A 180 0.65 -15.19 -2.09
C VAL A 180 1.09 -13.73 -2.18
N THR A 181 2.39 -13.49 -2.37
CA THR A 181 3.03 -12.18 -2.45
C THR A 181 3.70 -11.98 -3.80
N SER A 182 4.26 -10.79 -4.04
CA SER A 182 5.03 -10.50 -5.25
C SER A 182 6.27 -11.40 -5.39
N ALA A 183 6.83 -11.86 -4.27
CA ALA A 183 7.94 -12.82 -4.23
C ALA A 183 7.54 -14.28 -4.52
N THR A 184 6.24 -14.63 -4.46
CA THR A 184 5.78 -15.99 -4.71
C THR A 184 5.94 -16.40 -6.17
N THR A 185 6.67 -17.48 -6.43
CA THR A 185 6.68 -18.13 -7.75
C THR A 185 5.42 -18.96 -7.92
N VAL A 186 4.58 -18.62 -8.88
CA VAL A 186 3.34 -19.37 -9.18
C VAL A 186 3.45 -20.06 -10.54
N SER A 187 3.02 -21.33 -10.63
CA SER A 187 3.23 -22.19 -11.80
C SER A 187 2.03 -23.09 -12.12
N TRP A 188 1.95 -23.53 -13.37
CA TRP A 188 0.97 -24.53 -13.82
C TRP A 188 1.47 -25.96 -13.58
N ARG A 189 0.61 -26.81 -13.01
CA ARG A 189 0.86 -28.26 -12.85
C ARG A 189 1.29 -28.88 -14.19
N GLY A 190 2.43 -29.54 -14.18
CA GLY A 190 3.03 -30.18 -15.36
C GLY A 190 4.06 -29.31 -16.10
N GLY A 191 4.29 -28.06 -15.67
CA GLY A 191 5.37 -27.20 -16.19
C GLY A 191 5.15 -26.69 -17.61
N SER A 192 3.96 -26.90 -18.20
CA SER A 192 3.64 -26.46 -19.55
C SER A 192 3.36 -24.96 -19.62
N SER A 193 4.38 -24.16 -19.96
CA SER A 193 4.11 -22.94 -20.72
C SER A 193 3.55 -23.31 -22.11
N ALA A 194 2.75 -22.41 -22.68
CA ALA A 194 2.29 -22.58 -24.06
C ALA A 194 3.47 -22.59 -25.04
N PRO A 195 3.42 -23.37 -26.15
CA PRO A 195 4.44 -23.33 -27.18
C PRO A 195 4.51 -21.93 -27.79
N GLY A 196 5.55 -21.17 -27.41
CA GLY A 196 5.69 -19.74 -27.68
C GLY A 196 6.28 -18.94 -26.51
N TRP A 197 6.19 -19.44 -25.27
CA TRP A 197 6.83 -18.83 -24.09
C TRP A 197 7.89 -19.78 -23.49
N SER A 198 9.16 -19.57 -23.86
CA SER A 198 10.31 -20.27 -23.28
C SER A 198 10.82 -19.54 -22.03
N GLY A 199 10.41 -19.98 -20.85
CA GLY A 199 10.96 -19.50 -19.58
C GLY A 199 12.39 -19.99 -19.35
N SER A 200 13.26 -19.11 -18.86
CA SER A 200 14.63 -19.48 -18.45
C SER A 200 14.61 -20.20 -17.10
N THR A 201 15.20 -21.39 -17.03
CA THR A 201 15.44 -22.11 -15.77
C THR A 201 16.87 -21.89 -15.29
N ALA A 202 17.02 -21.13 -14.21
CA ALA A 202 18.32 -20.95 -13.55
C ALA A 202 18.76 -22.26 -12.85
N PRO A 203 19.97 -22.79 -13.13
CA PRO A 203 20.47 -23.99 -12.47
C PRO A 203 21.04 -23.69 -11.08
N SER A 204 20.78 -24.58 -10.12
CA SER A 204 21.40 -24.55 -8.79
C SER A 204 22.91 -24.81 -8.84
N ALA A 205 23.65 -24.27 -7.87
CA ALA A 205 25.11 -24.26 -7.89
C ALA A 205 25.79 -25.42 -7.09
N ALA A 206 27.02 -25.71 -7.53
CA ALA A 206 28.10 -26.46 -6.86
C ALA A 206 28.07 -28.02 -6.89
N PRO A 207 29.23 -28.69 -6.78
CA PRO A 207 30.62 -28.21 -6.86
C PRO A 207 31.39 -28.77 -8.09
N ALA A 208 32.70 -28.48 -8.21
CA ALA A 208 33.49 -28.68 -9.44
C ALA A 208 34.35 -29.95 -9.49
N THR A 209 34.55 -30.52 -10.70
CA THR A 209 35.72 -31.36 -11.08
C THR A 209 36.04 -31.31 -12.58
N SER A 210 37.31 -31.01 -12.92
CA SER A 210 38.13 -31.45 -14.09
C SER A 210 37.58 -31.52 -15.55
N SER A 211 38.28 -30.81 -16.45
CA SER A 211 38.39 -30.98 -17.92
C SER A 211 39.17 -32.26 -18.34
N PRO A 212 39.52 -32.56 -19.63
CA PRO A 212 39.30 -31.85 -20.92
C PRO A 212 38.84 -32.71 -22.13
N GLY A 213 38.60 -32.12 -23.32
CA GLY A 213 38.32 -32.88 -24.57
C GLY A 213 38.07 -32.11 -25.89
N THR A 214 39.14 -31.73 -26.57
CA THR A 214 39.32 -31.31 -28.01
C THR A 214 38.27 -31.55 -29.12
N SER A 215 38.23 -30.59 -30.09
CA SER A 215 38.13 -30.78 -31.58
C SER A 215 36.77 -31.16 -32.22
N ALA A 216 36.36 -30.76 -33.44
CA ALA A 216 36.67 -29.64 -34.37
C ALA A 216 35.64 -29.64 -35.55
N ALA A 217 35.81 -28.73 -36.54
CA ALA A 217 35.51 -28.78 -37.99
C ALA A 217 34.67 -29.96 -38.61
N SER A 218 33.86 -29.82 -39.68
CA SER A 218 33.49 -28.66 -40.53
C SER A 218 32.52 -29.05 -41.69
N SER A 219 31.70 -28.10 -42.15
CA SER A 219 31.46 -27.76 -43.59
C SER A 219 30.81 -28.74 -44.62
N LEU A 220 29.72 -28.24 -45.23
CA LEU A 220 29.39 -28.19 -46.68
C LEU A 220 28.58 -29.29 -47.44
N TYR A 221 27.56 -28.78 -48.15
CA TYR A 221 26.97 -29.17 -49.45
C TYR A 221 26.09 -30.43 -49.65
N SER A 222 25.42 -30.42 -50.81
CA SER A 222 24.14 -31.06 -51.16
C SER A 222 24.21 -31.90 -52.45
N VAL A 223 23.27 -32.83 -52.68
CA VAL A 223 22.50 -33.03 -53.95
C VAL A 223 21.52 -34.23 -53.83
N THR A 224 20.43 -34.22 -54.63
CA THR A 224 19.23 -35.11 -54.65
C THR A 224 19.10 -35.93 -55.97
N PRO A 225 18.02 -36.73 -56.23
CA PRO A 225 16.93 -37.26 -55.39
C PRO A 225 17.03 -38.82 -55.24
N PRO A 226 16.34 -39.77 -55.95
CA PRO A 226 15.15 -39.79 -56.86
C PRO A 226 13.99 -40.78 -56.49
N THR A 227 12.73 -40.38 -56.75
CA THR A 227 11.51 -41.23 -57.00
C THR A 227 10.97 -42.13 -55.86
N SER A 228 9.69 -42.55 -55.83
CA SER A 228 8.63 -42.56 -56.87
C SER A 228 7.21 -42.15 -56.42
N LYS A 229 6.46 -41.58 -57.37
CA LYS A 229 5.07 -41.09 -57.33
C LYS A 229 3.98 -42.13 -56.97
N THR A 230 2.84 -41.62 -56.47
CA THR A 230 1.55 -41.71 -57.20
C THR A 230 0.67 -40.46 -56.98
N GLU A 231 0.10 -39.95 -58.08
CA GLU A 231 -0.87 -38.84 -58.24
C GLU A 231 -2.13 -39.41 -58.95
N PRO A 232 -3.22 -38.69 -59.33
CA PRO A 232 -3.49 -37.22 -59.37
C PRO A 232 -4.60 -36.75 -58.40
N ASP A 233 -4.83 -35.46 -58.09
CA ASP A 233 -5.07 -34.24 -58.92
C ASP A 233 -6.50 -34.24 -59.55
N SER A 234 -7.27 -33.13 -59.64
CA SER A 234 -6.86 -31.72 -59.73
C SER A 234 -7.78 -30.66 -59.07
N THR A 235 -7.29 -29.42 -59.07
CA THR A 235 -7.93 -28.15 -58.63
C THR A 235 -7.93 -27.14 -59.80
N PRO A 236 -8.09 -25.80 -59.66
CA PRO A 236 -8.93 -24.96 -58.78
C PRO A 236 -9.81 -23.97 -59.62
N ALA A 237 -10.45 -22.97 -58.96
CA ALA A 237 -10.19 -21.52 -59.18
C ALA A 237 -11.41 -20.55 -59.21
N THR A 238 -11.10 -19.28 -58.90
CA THR A 238 -11.82 -18.02 -59.23
C THR A 238 -12.89 -17.53 -58.23
N SER A 239 -13.13 -16.20 -58.25
CA SER A 239 -13.66 -15.38 -57.15
C SER A 239 -14.89 -14.54 -57.52
N ALA A 240 -15.81 -14.35 -56.56
CA ALA A 240 -16.81 -13.26 -56.47
C ALA A 240 -17.90 -13.21 -57.60
N PRO A 241 -19.01 -12.43 -57.46
CA PRO A 241 -19.38 -11.49 -56.39
C PRO A 241 -20.81 -11.68 -55.80
N THR A 242 -21.22 -10.75 -54.93
CA THR A 242 -22.62 -10.47 -54.49
C THR A 242 -23.49 -9.98 -55.67
N PRO A 243 -24.85 -10.09 -55.65
CA PRO A 243 -25.67 -9.19 -54.82
C PRO A 243 -27.06 -9.71 -54.33
N ALA A 244 -27.67 -8.89 -53.44
CA ALA A 244 -29.10 -8.56 -53.27
C ALA A 244 -30.24 -9.62 -53.29
N ALA A 245 -31.19 -9.43 -52.35
CA ALA A 245 -32.40 -10.23 -52.14
C ALA A 245 -33.56 -9.99 -53.14
N SER A 246 -34.55 -10.90 -53.18
CA SER A 246 -35.93 -10.59 -52.72
C SER A 246 -36.97 -11.72 -52.92
N ASN A 247 -37.99 -11.72 -52.05
CA ASN A 247 -39.41 -12.10 -52.22
C ASN A 247 -39.87 -13.40 -52.92
N ALA A 248 -40.69 -14.18 -52.19
CA ALA A 248 -41.99 -14.72 -52.64
C ALA A 248 -42.84 -15.11 -51.40
N GLU A 249 -44.03 -14.52 -51.19
CA GLU A 249 -45.37 -15.14 -51.41
C GLU A 249 -45.82 -16.17 -50.35
N ARG A 250 -47.06 -16.25 -49.83
CA ARG A 250 -48.38 -15.55 -49.99
C ARG A 250 -49.10 -15.62 -48.62
N ALA A 251 -50.00 -14.70 -48.20
CA ALA A 251 -51.43 -14.58 -48.57
C ALA A 251 -52.22 -15.91 -48.46
N THR A 252 -53.44 -16.00 -47.91
CA THR A 252 -54.57 -15.04 -47.83
C THR A 252 -55.49 -15.29 -46.62
N ALA A 253 -56.24 -14.26 -46.19
CA ALA A 253 -57.69 -14.19 -45.84
C ALA A 253 -58.42 -15.34 -45.07
N ASP A 254 -59.50 -15.12 -44.32
CA ASP A 254 -60.40 -13.95 -44.21
C ASP A 254 -61.08 -13.88 -42.82
N GLY A 255 -61.84 -12.81 -42.53
CA GLY A 255 -62.67 -12.68 -41.31
C GLY A 255 -64.17 -12.93 -41.55
N PRO A 256 -65.12 -12.40 -40.73
CA PRO A 256 -64.96 -11.78 -39.41
C PRO A 256 -66.09 -12.13 -38.38
N ALA A 257 -66.11 -11.40 -37.25
CA ALA A 257 -67.30 -10.94 -36.49
C ALA A 257 -67.81 -11.63 -35.20
N THR A 258 -68.34 -10.76 -34.32
CA THR A 258 -69.29 -10.94 -33.20
C THR A 258 -68.96 -11.85 -32.00
N GLY A 259 -68.69 -11.20 -30.86
CA GLY A 259 -69.64 -11.22 -29.73
C GLY A 259 -69.30 -12.05 -28.49
N GLY A 260 -69.69 -11.51 -27.32
CA GLY A 260 -69.64 -12.20 -26.03
C GLY A 260 -68.29 -12.13 -25.31
N GLY A 261 -68.30 -11.70 -24.05
CA GLY A 261 -67.14 -11.80 -23.16
C GLY A 261 -67.49 -12.60 -21.91
N THR A 262 -66.48 -13.16 -21.23
CA THR A 262 -66.39 -13.38 -19.77
C THR A 262 -64.97 -13.85 -19.44
N GLN A 263 -64.53 -13.61 -18.21
CA GLN A 263 -63.20 -13.89 -17.65
C GLN A 263 -62.68 -15.32 -17.91
N SER A 264 -61.40 -15.46 -18.28
CA SER A 264 -60.44 -16.30 -17.53
C SER A 264 -59.00 -16.19 -18.08
N THR A 265 -58.04 -16.32 -17.17
CA THR A 265 -56.63 -16.76 -17.33
C THR A 265 -56.00 -16.85 -18.74
N GLN A 266 -54.80 -16.26 -18.91
CA GLN A 266 -53.58 -17.07 -19.02
C GLN A 266 -52.26 -16.29 -18.81
N ARG A 267 -51.17 -17.07 -18.80
CA ARG A 267 -49.78 -16.67 -18.55
C ARG A 267 -49.26 -15.69 -19.61
N GLU A 268 -48.61 -14.61 -19.18
CA GLU A 268 -47.62 -13.91 -20.01
C GLU A 268 -46.27 -14.64 -19.94
N SER A 269 -45.49 -14.60 -21.02
CA SER A 269 -44.26 -15.37 -21.18
C SER A 269 -43.02 -14.57 -20.78
N THR A 270 -41.94 -15.27 -20.44
CA THR A 270 -40.67 -14.68 -19.98
C THR A 270 -39.86 -13.94 -21.05
N ALA A 271 -40.35 -13.84 -22.29
CA ALA A 271 -39.61 -13.27 -23.42
C ALA A 271 -39.57 -11.73 -23.42
N ASP A 272 -40.70 -11.06 -23.27
CA ASP A 272 -40.78 -9.60 -23.43
C ASP A 272 -39.97 -8.82 -22.38
N LYS A 273 -39.80 -9.41 -21.18
CA LYS A 273 -38.93 -8.85 -20.14
C LYS A 273 -37.43 -8.87 -20.49
N GLN A 274 -36.99 -9.72 -21.42
CA GLN A 274 -35.57 -9.78 -21.82
C GLN A 274 -35.22 -8.81 -22.95
N GLN A 275 -36.18 -8.45 -23.82
CA GLN A 275 -35.94 -7.45 -24.86
C GLN A 275 -35.99 -6.01 -24.32
N ILE A 276 -36.82 -5.73 -23.31
CA ILE A 276 -36.88 -4.41 -22.69
C ILE A 276 -35.62 -4.10 -21.86
N THR A 277 -35.01 -5.09 -21.19
CA THR A 277 -33.73 -4.87 -20.48
C THR A 277 -32.58 -4.65 -21.46
N ALA A 278 -32.42 -5.51 -22.47
CA ALA A 278 -31.30 -5.41 -23.43
C ALA A 278 -31.27 -4.10 -24.23
N ALA A 279 -32.42 -3.46 -24.45
CA ALA A 279 -32.52 -2.15 -25.09
C ALA A 279 -32.10 -0.97 -24.17
N VAL A 280 -32.18 -1.14 -22.85
CA VAL A 280 -31.72 -0.16 -21.85
C VAL A 280 -30.23 -0.36 -21.55
N ASP A 281 -29.79 -1.61 -21.40
CA ASP A 281 -28.38 -1.94 -21.19
C ASP A 281 -27.50 -1.40 -22.35
N THR A 282 -27.94 -1.56 -23.61
CA THR A 282 -27.18 -1.05 -24.77
C THR A 282 -27.16 0.47 -24.89
N THR A 283 -28.22 1.19 -24.51
CA THR A 283 -28.18 2.66 -24.49
C THR A 283 -27.34 3.23 -23.34
N ILE A 284 -27.17 2.46 -22.25
CA ILE A 284 -26.20 2.77 -21.20
C ILE A 284 -24.78 2.45 -21.70
N GLU A 285 -24.53 1.31 -22.33
CA GLU A 285 -23.20 0.95 -22.86
C GLU A 285 -22.69 1.93 -23.95
N ASP A 286 -23.54 2.36 -24.88
CA ASP A 286 -23.16 3.36 -25.90
C ASP A 286 -22.87 4.74 -25.25
N ALA A 287 -23.68 5.17 -24.29
CA ALA A 287 -23.44 6.43 -23.56
C ALA A 287 -22.18 6.36 -22.67
N GLN A 288 -21.93 5.22 -22.04
CA GLN A 288 -20.73 4.95 -21.24
C GLN A 288 -19.48 4.93 -22.12
N GLN A 289 -19.53 4.29 -23.30
CA GLN A 289 -18.41 4.27 -24.25
C GLN A 289 -18.15 5.63 -24.88
N GLN A 290 -19.17 6.45 -25.12
CA GLN A 290 -18.98 7.83 -25.58
C GLN A 290 -18.40 8.73 -24.47
N ALA A 291 -18.85 8.59 -23.22
CA ALA A 291 -18.29 9.30 -22.07
C ALA A 291 -16.82 8.89 -21.81
N ASP A 292 -16.53 7.59 -21.78
CA ASP A 292 -15.16 7.08 -21.57
C ASP A 292 -14.22 7.43 -22.74
N ALA A 293 -14.75 7.63 -23.96
CA ALA A 293 -13.98 8.13 -25.11
C ALA A 293 -13.73 9.66 -25.06
N GLU A 294 -14.65 10.46 -24.50
CA GLU A 294 -14.41 11.90 -24.25
C GLU A 294 -13.53 12.15 -23.01
N MET A 295 -13.47 11.20 -22.06
CA MET A 295 -12.56 11.26 -20.89
C MET A 295 -11.10 10.85 -21.18
N VAL A 296 -10.69 10.79 -22.45
CA VAL A 296 -9.28 10.53 -22.84
C VAL A 296 -8.40 11.74 -22.52
N HIS A 297 -7.86 11.73 -21.29
CA HIS A 297 -6.74 12.56 -20.79
C HIS A 297 -6.55 13.93 -21.48
N ALA A 298 -7.37 14.91 -21.07
CA ALA A 298 -6.95 16.31 -21.17
C ALA A 298 -5.58 16.47 -20.50
N ILE A 299 -4.62 17.10 -21.19
CA ILE A 299 -3.27 17.32 -20.64
C ILE A 299 -3.42 18.26 -19.43
N PRO A 300 -3.02 17.85 -18.21
CA PRO A 300 -3.23 18.66 -17.02
C PRO A 300 -2.46 19.97 -17.14
N THR A 301 -3.11 21.07 -16.79
CA THR A 301 -2.51 22.41 -16.81
C THR A 301 -1.74 22.66 -15.51
N LEU A 302 -0.94 23.73 -15.46
CA LEU A 302 -0.34 24.17 -14.19
C LEU A 302 -1.39 24.68 -13.17
N GLU A 303 -2.61 25.00 -13.60
CA GLU A 303 -3.72 25.33 -12.70
C GLU A 303 -4.33 24.07 -12.04
N ASP A 304 -4.01 22.88 -12.56
CA ASP A 304 -4.40 21.57 -12.03
C ASP A 304 -3.32 20.92 -11.15
N LEU A 305 -2.18 21.61 -10.95
CA LEU A 305 -1.09 21.21 -10.06
C LEU A 305 -0.86 22.22 -8.90
N PRO A 306 -1.90 22.60 -8.13
CA PRO A 306 -1.78 23.59 -7.07
C PRO A 306 -0.95 23.05 -5.89
N GLY A 307 0.31 23.52 -5.81
CA GLY A 307 1.24 23.16 -4.74
C GLY A 307 2.69 23.26 -5.20
N PHE A 308 2.96 22.77 -6.41
CA PHE A 308 4.31 22.67 -6.97
C PHE A 308 4.71 23.89 -7.80
N LYS A 309 4.35 25.10 -7.36
CA LYS A 309 4.50 26.33 -8.17
C LYS A 309 5.95 26.74 -8.40
N GLU A 310 6.79 26.64 -7.38
CA GLU A 310 8.23 26.92 -7.51
C GLU A 310 8.90 25.86 -8.38
N GLN A 311 8.58 24.59 -8.13
CA GLN A 311 9.09 23.44 -8.87
C GLN A 311 8.70 23.48 -10.35
N ALA A 312 7.46 23.84 -10.65
CA ALA A 312 6.99 24.10 -12.01
C ALA A 312 7.75 25.27 -12.63
N SER A 313 7.88 26.40 -11.93
CA SER A 313 8.58 27.58 -12.46
C SER A 313 10.04 27.28 -12.81
N SER A 314 10.77 26.56 -11.96
CA SER A 314 12.16 26.16 -12.24
C SER A 314 12.26 25.23 -13.45
N LEU A 315 11.38 24.22 -13.55
CA LEU A 315 11.38 23.31 -14.70
C LEU A 315 10.95 24.02 -16.00
N THR A 316 9.97 24.94 -15.94
CA THR A 316 9.58 25.78 -17.08
C THR A 316 10.74 26.65 -17.53
N GLU A 317 11.44 27.32 -16.61
CA GLU A 317 12.59 28.16 -16.94
C GLU A 317 13.71 27.35 -17.61
N TRP A 318 14.07 26.17 -17.08
CA TRP A 318 15.12 25.33 -17.67
C TRP A 318 14.74 24.81 -19.07
N LEU A 319 13.50 24.35 -19.26
CA LEU A 319 13.05 23.85 -20.57
C LEU A 319 12.86 25.00 -21.58
N ASP A 320 12.28 26.13 -21.20
CA ASP A 320 12.09 27.29 -22.09
C ASP A 320 13.43 27.90 -22.51
N LEU A 321 14.36 28.08 -21.57
CA LEU A 321 15.72 28.54 -21.85
C LEU A 321 16.42 27.60 -22.86
N GLY A 322 16.27 26.29 -22.65
CA GLY A 322 16.92 25.27 -23.47
C GLY A 322 16.21 24.88 -24.76
N PHE A 323 14.93 25.20 -24.97
CA PHE A 323 14.23 25.04 -26.25
C PHE A 323 14.16 26.34 -27.04
N ASN A 324 13.64 27.41 -26.44
CA ASN A 324 13.24 28.65 -27.12
C ASN A 324 14.33 29.73 -27.10
N HIS A 325 15.27 29.68 -26.14
CA HIS A 325 16.32 30.71 -25.97
C HIS A 325 17.76 30.21 -26.17
N ARG A 326 17.95 29.11 -26.92
CA ARG A 326 19.26 28.50 -27.25
C ARG A 326 20.33 29.51 -27.72
N GLU A 327 19.95 30.51 -28.52
CA GLU A 327 20.87 31.55 -28.98
C GLU A 327 21.49 32.40 -27.86
N VAL A 328 20.75 32.62 -26.76
CA VAL A 328 21.23 33.43 -25.62
C VAL A 328 22.37 32.70 -24.92
N LEU A 329 22.21 31.39 -24.66
CA LEU A 329 23.24 30.54 -24.10
C LEU A 329 24.50 30.50 -24.99
N GLN A 330 24.32 30.32 -26.31
CA GLN A 330 25.44 30.29 -27.27
C GLN A 330 26.23 31.60 -27.29
N ARG A 331 25.55 32.75 -27.21
CA ARG A 331 26.20 34.08 -27.11
C ARG A 331 26.98 34.29 -25.80
N LEU A 332 26.62 33.55 -24.75
CA LEU A 332 27.34 33.51 -23.47
C LEU A 332 28.43 32.42 -23.42
N GLY A 333 28.65 31.68 -24.52
CA GLY A 333 29.64 30.59 -24.59
C GLY A 333 29.19 29.28 -23.98
N SER A 334 27.90 29.10 -23.71
CA SER A 334 27.30 27.89 -23.13
C SER A 334 26.43 27.13 -24.12
N SER A 335 26.25 25.83 -23.87
CA SER A 335 25.29 24.95 -24.54
C SER A 335 24.13 24.61 -23.60
N PRO A 336 22.87 24.54 -24.07
CA PRO A 336 21.77 24.07 -23.23
C PRO A 336 22.01 22.61 -22.81
N GLN A 337 22.30 22.40 -21.53
CA GLN A 337 22.19 21.09 -20.91
C GLN A 337 20.76 20.95 -20.41
N LEU A 338 20.09 19.88 -20.81
CA LEU A 338 18.67 19.63 -20.57
C LEU A 338 18.49 18.27 -19.89
N GLY A 339 19.33 17.95 -18.90
CA GLY A 339 19.22 16.76 -18.06
C GLY A 339 18.66 17.13 -16.70
N VAL A 340 17.49 16.59 -16.34
CA VAL A 340 16.83 16.86 -15.05
C VAL A 340 16.53 15.56 -14.32
N LEU A 341 16.86 15.49 -13.02
CA LEU A 341 16.36 14.45 -12.12
C LEU A 341 15.23 15.00 -11.23
N LEU A 342 14.04 14.44 -11.39
CA LEU A 342 12.85 14.77 -10.61
C LEU A 342 12.57 13.68 -9.56
N SER A 343 13.00 13.92 -8.33
CA SER A 343 12.80 13.01 -7.20
C SER A 343 11.58 13.38 -6.35
N GLY A 344 11.12 12.42 -5.55
CA GLY A 344 10.01 12.61 -4.60
C GLY A 344 9.16 11.35 -4.46
N PRO A 345 8.19 11.32 -3.54
CA PRO A 345 7.41 10.12 -3.21
C PRO A 345 6.73 9.43 -4.42
N PRO A 346 6.39 8.13 -4.31
CA PRO A 346 5.47 7.50 -5.26
C PRO A 346 4.12 8.23 -5.26
N GLY A 347 3.44 8.27 -6.41
CA GLY A 347 2.10 8.87 -6.55
C GLY A 347 1.98 10.40 -6.35
N VAL A 348 3.07 11.11 -6.04
CA VAL A 348 3.07 12.58 -5.80
C VAL A 348 2.76 13.43 -7.04
N GLY A 349 2.86 12.85 -8.24
CA GLY A 349 2.58 13.53 -9.52
C GLY A 349 3.81 13.93 -10.34
N LYS A 350 4.98 13.29 -10.12
CA LYS A 350 6.24 13.57 -10.84
C LYS A 350 6.04 13.65 -12.36
N SER A 351 5.56 12.59 -12.99
CA SER A 351 5.28 12.50 -14.43
C SER A 351 4.20 13.50 -14.89
N THR A 352 3.26 13.85 -14.01
CA THR A 352 2.19 14.83 -14.27
C THR A 352 2.75 16.25 -14.41
N LEU A 353 3.68 16.63 -13.53
CA LEU A 353 4.37 17.93 -13.56
C LEU A 353 5.16 18.10 -14.87
N VAL A 354 5.92 17.08 -15.28
CA VAL A 354 6.71 17.13 -16.51
C VAL A 354 5.82 17.31 -17.74
N ARG A 355 4.66 16.62 -17.81
CA ARG A 355 3.68 16.81 -18.89
C ARG A 355 3.09 18.21 -18.92
N ALA A 356 2.69 18.75 -17.76
CA ALA A 356 2.09 20.08 -17.66
C ALA A 356 3.07 21.18 -18.10
N VAL A 357 4.33 21.09 -17.65
CA VAL A 357 5.40 22.03 -18.04
C VAL A 357 5.80 21.88 -19.51
N ALA A 358 5.98 20.65 -20.00
CA ALA A 358 6.30 20.40 -21.41
C ALA A 358 5.23 20.98 -22.35
N ASN A 359 3.95 20.80 -22.01
CA ASN A 359 2.82 21.39 -22.74
C ASN A 359 2.82 22.93 -22.69
N GLN A 360 3.23 23.54 -21.57
CA GLN A 360 3.36 25.00 -21.45
C GLN A 360 4.46 25.56 -22.38
N VAL A 361 5.62 24.89 -22.49
CA VAL A 361 6.74 25.33 -23.36
C VAL A 361 6.60 24.87 -24.81
N GLY A 362 5.51 24.18 -25.16
CA GLY A 362 5.23 23.69 -26.51
C GLY A 362 6.01 22.45 -26.94
N ALA A 363 6.54 21.67 -25.99
CA ALA A 363 7.33 20.47 -26.23
C ALA A 363 6.50 19.17 -26.18
N SER A 364 6.79 18.24 -27.09
CA SER A 364 6.23 16.88 -27.07
C SER A 364 6.77 16.09 -25.87
N VAL A 365 6.02 15.12 -25.33
CA VAL A 365 6.52 14.19 -24.30
C VAL A 365 6.56 12.76 -24.84
N ILE A 366 7.68 12.08 -24.63
CA ILE A 366 7.89 10.66 -24.93
C ILE A 366 8.05 9.93 -23.60
N ASP A 367 7.13 9.04 -23.28
CA ASP A 367 7.18 8.23 -22.06
C ASP A 367 8.08 7.00 -22.23
N ILE A 368 9.02 6.83 -21.30
CA ILE A 368 9.96 5.72 -21.25
C ILE A 368 9.87 5.10 -19.84
N SER A 369 9.26 3.94 -19.70
CA SER A 369 9.21 3.23 -18.40
C SER A 369 10.51 2.44 -18.18
N ALA A 370 11.35 2.87 -17.25
CA ALA A 370 12.60 2.19 -16.95
C ALA A 370 12.37 0.75 -16.42
N PRO A 371 11.44 0.47 -15.48
CA PRO A 371 11.12 -0.90 -15.06
C PRO A 371 10.65 -1.81 -16.20
N THR A 372 9.87 -1.28 -17.16
CA THR A 372 9.39 -2.08 -18.30
C THR A 372 10.52 -2.43 -19.29
N ILE A 373 11.53 -1.58 -19.41
CA ILE A 373 12.70 -1.82 -20.27
C ILE A 373 13.74 -2.70 -19.57
N ALA A 374 13.91 -2.58 -18.25
CA ALA A 374 14.76 -3.47 -17.46
C ALA A 374 14.21 -4.91 -17.38
N ALA A 375 12.89 -5.09 -17.53
CA ALA A 375 12.23 -6.40 -17.50
C ALA A 375 12.34 -7.21 -18.81
N ILE A 376 12.99 -6.68 -19.87
CA ILE A 376 13.20 -7.37 -21.15
C ILE A 376 14.69 -7.60 -21.43
N GLU A 377 15.00 -8.50 -22.38
CA GLU A 377 16.38 -8.87 -22.70
C GLU A 377 17.24 -7.64 -23.07
N ALA A 378 18.43 -7.52 -22.48
CA ALA A 378 19.27 -6.32 -22.53
C ALA A 378 19.59 -5.80 -23.95
N ALA A 379 19.66 -6.67 -24.97
CA ALA A 379 19.81 -6.26 -26.37
C ALA A 379 18.56 -5.52 -26.88
N THR A 380 17.39 -6.15 -26.73
CA THR A 380 16.07 -5.59 -27.05
C THR A 380 15.77 -4.33 -26.23
N ALA A 381 16.18 -4.30 -24.96
CA ALA A 381 16.08 -3.14 -24.09
C ALA A 381 16.89 -1.94 -24.62
N ALA A 382 18.15 -2.17 -25.00
CA ALA A 382 19.03 -1.15 -25.55
C ALA A 382 18.52 -0.60 -26.90
N ASP A 383 17.98 -1.44 -27.78
CA ASP A 383 17.38 -0.98 -29.04
C ASP A 383 16.04 -0.25 -28.82
N THR A 384 15.23 -0.70 -27.87
CA THR A 384 14.00 0.02 -27.46
C THR A 384 14.32 1.44 -26.98
N LEU A 385 15.35 1.61 -26.14
CA LEU A 385 15.81 2.93 -25.67
C LEU A 385 16.30 3.82 -26.82
N ARG A 386 17.09 3.26 -27.76
CA ARG A 386 17.58 3.99 -28.95
C ARG A 386 16.42 4.45 -29.83
N MET A 387 15.41 3.61 -30.05
CA MET A 387 14.23 3.94 -30.84
C MET A 387 13.37 5.03 -30.18
N ALA A 388 13.12 4.94 -28.87
CA ALA A 388 12.35 5.96 -28.15
C ALA A 388 13.03 7.34 -28.15
N ILE A 389 14.36 7.38 -28.01
CA ILE A 389 15.13 8.63 -28.05
C ILE A 389 15.26 9.18 -29.48
N ALA A 390 15.29 8.32 -30.50
CA ALA A 390 15.22 8.75 -31.90
C ALA A 390 13.86 9.40 -32.24
N ASP A 391 12.75 8.77 -31.83
CA ASP A 391 11.39 9.31 -31.98
C ASP A 391 11.21 10.65 -31.24
N ALA A 392 11.83 10.80 -30.06
CA ALA A 392 11.89 12.08 -29.36
C ALA A 392 12.69 13.14 -30.14
N ALA A 393 13.80 12.76 -30.78
CA ALA A 393 14.61 13.68 -31.59
C ALA A 393 13.91 14.13 -32.88
N GLU A 394 13.09 13.28 -33.50
CA GLU A 394 12.24 13.65 -34.65
C GLU A 394 11.10 14.59 -34.27
N LYS A 395 10.56 14.48 -33.05
CA LYS A 395 9.47 15.32 -32.52
C LYS A 395 9.95 16.59 -31.79
N SER A 396 11.23 16.97 -31.93
CA SER A 396 11.84 18.15 -31.30
C SER A 396 11.09 19.46 -31.62
N PRO A 397 10.76 20.32 -30.63
CA PRO A 397 11.14 20.24 -29.21
C PRO A 397 10.38 19.14 -28.47
N ALA A 398 11.14 18.32 -27.73
CA ALA A 398 10.60 17.15 -27.05
C ALA A 398 11.34 16.83 -25.75
N VAL A 399 10.61 16.22 -24.82
CA VAL A 399 11.08 15.70 -23.53
C VAL A 399 11.00 14.17 -23.55
N ALA A 400 12.14 13.51 -23.41
CA ALA A 400 12.21 12.10 -23.07
C ALA A 400 12.02 11.95 -21.54
N LEU A 401 10.83 11.50 -21.14
CA LEU A 401 10.42 11.31 -19.75
C LEU A 401 10.69 9.86 -19.32
N ILE A 402 11.81 9.65 -18.63
CA ILE A 402 12.25 8.33 -18.17
C ILE A 402 11.73 8.12 -16.75
N GLN A 403 10.77 7.22 -16.59
CA GLN A 403 10.08 7.01 -15.30
C GLN A 403 10.77 5.90 -14.50
N ASP A 404 11.12 6.23 -13.25
CA ASP A 404 11.72 5.38 -12.22
C ASP A 404 13.09 4.80 -12.62
N VAL A 405 14.00 5.73 -12.92
CA VAL A 405 15.31 5.54 -13.53
C VAL A 405 16.25 4.62 -12.75
N GLU A 406 16.05 4.45 -11.45
CA GLU A 406 16.73 3.46 -10.60
C GLU A 406 16.70 2.03 -11.21
N ALA A 407 15.66 1.67 -11.97
CA ALA A 407 15.58 0.39 -12.65
C ALA A 407 16.49 0.23 -13.88
N LEU A 408 16.97 1.32 -14.50
CA LEU A 408 17.89 1.31 -15.65
C LEU A 408 19.30 1.81 -15.32
N ALA A 409 19.50 2.41 -14.15
CA ALA A 409 20.81 2.83 -13.67
C ALA A 409 20.86 2.70 -12.14
N PRO A 410 20.80 1.47 -11.60
CA PRO A 410 20.96 1.23 -10.18
C PRO A 410 22.37 1.63 -9.72
N ARG A 411 22.47 2.07 -8.48
CA ARG A 411 23.72 2.44 -7.82
C ARG A 411 24.61 1.26 -7.47
N GLU A 412 23.99 0.11 -7.21
CA GLU A 412 24.64 -1.14 -6.81
C GLU A 412 24.38 -2.20 -7.89
N ASP A 413 25.34 -3.11 -8.09
CA ASP A 413 25.39 -4.09 -9.18
C ASP A 413 24.98 -3.58 -10.59
N PRO A 414 25.57 -2.46 -11.09
CA PRO A 414 25.23 -1.89 -12.40
C PRO A 414 25.59 -2.84 -13.56
N ASP A 415 24.58 -3.14 -14.38
CA ASP A 415 24.63 -4.15 -15.43
C ASP A 415 25.16 -3.59 -16.78
N PRO A 416 25.29 -4.43 -17.83
CA PRO A 416 25.64 -3.95 -19.17
C PRO A 416 24.66 -2.96 -19.79
N LEU A 417 23.35 -3.08 -19.54
CA LEU A 417 22.32 -2.15 -20.02
C LEU A 417 22.50 -0.76 -19.40
N SER A 418 22.81 -0.70 -18.10
CA SER A 418 23.05 0.53 -17.35
C SER A 418 24.10 1.42 -18.02
N ARG A 419 25.21 0.83 -18.49
CA ARG A 419 26.27 1.58 -19.19
C ARG A 419 25.83 2.09 -20.55
N ILE A 420 25.02 1.32 -21.29
CA ILE A 420 24.47 1.72 -22.58
C ILE A 420 23.48 2.88 -22.38
N PHE A 421 22.65 2.80 -21.35
CA PHE A 421 21.69 3.84 -20.98
C PHE A 421 22.39 5.15 -20.58
N ILE A 422 23.43 5.09 -19.74
CA ILE A 422 24.20 6.27 -19.30
C ILE A 422 24.86 6.97 -20.50
N ASP A 423 25.57 6.26 -21.39
CA ASP A 423 26.16 6.88 -22.60
C ASP A 423 25.09 7.48 -23.52
N LEU A 424 23.96 6.80 -23.69
CA LEU A 424 22.85 7.29 -24.52
C LEU A 424 22.20 8.56 -23.94
N VAL A 425 22.00 8.64 -22.62
CA VAL A 425 21.53 9.85 -21.92
C VAL A 425 22.54 10.99 -22.09
N GLY A 426 23.82 10.76 -21.76
CA GLY A 426 24.86 11.78 -21.89
C GLY A 426 25.08 12.23 -23.33
N LYS A 427 24.91 11.35 -24.32
CA LYS A 427 24.90 11.72 -25.75
C LYS A 427 23.70 12.62 -26.08
N THR A 428 22.49 12.24 -25.67
CA THR A 428 21.25 12.98 -25.95
C THR A 428 21.30 14.41 -25.41
N ILE A 429 21.78 14.57 -24.17
CA ILE A 429 21.95 15.87 -23.52
C ILE A 429 23.01 16.72 -24.25
N ARG A 430 24.15 16.14 -24.64
CA ARG A 430 25.19 16.84 -25.43
C ARG A 430 24.74 17.24 -26.84
N GLU A 431 23.81 16.51 -27.45
CA GLU A 431 23.20 16.93 -28.73
C GLU A 431 22.22 18.11 -28.57
N GLY A 432 21.72 18.36 -27.35
CA GLY A 432 20.95 19.55 -26.99
C GLY A 432 19.62 19.72 -27.71
N LYS A 433 19.13 18.71 -28.44
CA LYS A 433 17.85 18.75 -29.18
C LYS A 433 16.67 18.42 -28.29
N VAL A 434 16.79 17.33 -27.53
CA VAL A 434 15.78 16.70 -26.68
C VAL A 434 16.16 16.95 -25.22
N ALA A 435 15.17 17.26 -24.38
CA ALA A 435 15.38 17.26 -22.93
C ALA A 435 15.22 15.86 -22.36
N VAL A 436 16.09 15.46 -21.44
CA VAL A 436 16.01 14.19 -20.72
C VAL A 436 15.58 14.48 -19.30
N VAL A 437 14.37 14.05 -18.93
CA VAL A 437 13.84 14.22 -17.58
C VAL A 437 13.61 12.83 -16.98
N CYS A 438 14.42 12.47 -16.00
CA CYS A 438 14.28 11.22 -15.28
C CYS A 438 13.44 11.45 -14.01
N THR A 439 12.51 10.56 -13.69
CA THR A 439 11.85 10.53 -12.37
C THR A 439 12.41 9.40 -11.53
N THR A 440 12.35 9.56 -10.21
CA THR A 440 12.75 8.54 -9.24
C THR A 440 11.89 8.62 -7.98
N ALA A 441 11.59 7.49 -7.35
CA ALA A 441 11.09 7.47 -5.97
C ALA A 441 12.24 7.51 -4.96
N ARG A 442 13.36 6.87 -5.30
CA ARG A 442 14.49 6.62 -4.42
C ARG A 442 15.80 7.12 -5.04
N PRO A 443 16.07 8.45 -5.03
CA PRO A 443 17.29 9.02 -5.63
C PRO A 443 18.59 8.48 -5.01
N GLU A 444 18.53 7.89 -3.82
CA GLU A 444 19.62 7.19 -3.16
C GLU A 444 20.01 5.85 -3.83
N GLU A 445 19.09 5.21 -4.56
CA GLU A 445 19.28 3.98 -5.35
C GLU A 445 19.75 4.27 -6.80
N VAL A 446 19.74 5.53 -7.24
CA VAL A 446 20.18 5.94 -8.58
C VAL A 446 21.71 6.04 -8.66
N SER A 447 22.29 5.59 -9.77
CA SER A 447 23.73 5.66 -10.04
C SER A 447 24.28 7.08 -9.97
N THR A 448 25.37 7.25 -9.21
CA THR A 448 26.06 8.53 -9.05
C THR A 448 26.77 9.02 -10.32
N GLU A 449 26.88 8.18 -11.36
CA GLU A 449 27.37 8.61 -12.68
C GLU A 449 26.37 9.53 -13.39
N LEU A 450 25.06 9.27 -13.25
CA LEU A 450 24.01 10.14 -13.81
C LEU A 450 23.89 11.49 -13.11
N LEU A 451 24.44 11.62 -11.89
CA LEU A 451 24.38 12.85 -11.09
C LEU A 451 25.56 13.79 -11.36
N GLN A 452 26.43 13.47 -12.33
CA GLN A 452 27.60 14.28 -12.68
C GLN A 452 27.23 15.42 -13.66
N PRO A 453 27.95 16.57 -13.63
CA PRO A 453 27.81 17.62 -14.63
C PRO A 453 27.95 17.08 -16.06
N GLY A 454 27.03 17.42 -16.96
CA GLY A 454 26.91 16.79 -18.28
C GLY A 454 25.82 15.71 -18.39
N PHE A 455 25.22 15.30 -17.27
CA PHE A 455 24.10 14.35 -17.19
C PHE A 455 22.91 15.02 -16.50
N LEU A 456 22.41 14.50 -15.37
CA LEU A 456 21.23 15.01 -14.65
C LEU A 456 21.68 15.96 -13.53
N ASP A 457 22.34 17.05 -13.90
CA ASP A 457 22.90 18.03 -12.97
C ASP A 457 21.85 18.98 -12.38
N HIS A 458 20.76 19.24 -13.10
CA HIS A 458 19.57 19.88 -12.56
C HIS A 458 18.74 18.89 -11.73
N GLN A 459 18.80 19.00 -10.41
CA GLN A 459 18.03 18.16 -9.49
C GLN A 459 16.85 18.93 -8.88
N LEU A 460 15.69 18.28 -8.82
CA LEU A 460 14.46 18.84 -8.29
C LEU A 460 13.76 17.81 -7.40
N THR A 461 13.23 18.25 -6.25
CA THR A 461 12.54 17.38 -5.29
C THR A 461 11.09 17.85 -5.10
N LEU A 462 10.15 16.92 -5.22
CA LEU A 462 8.74 17.11 -4.87
C LEU A 462 8.48 16.60 -3.45
N PRO A 463 8.09 17.48 -2.50
CA PRO A 463 7.83 17.09 -1.11
C PRO A 463 6.51 16.31 -0.98
N LEU A 464 6.23 15.75 0.20
CA LEU A 464 4.88 15.28 0.52
C LEU A 464 3.92 16.48 0.63
N PRO A 465 2.67 16.36 0.16
CA PRO A 465 1.73 17.47 0.19
C PRO A 465 1.21 17.73 1.61
N ASP A 466 1.34 18.96 2.08
CA ASP A 466 0.75 19.44 3.33
C ASP A 466 -0.80 19.52 3.26
N ARG A 467 -1.45 19.96 4.34
CA ARG A 467 -2.92 20.07 4.40
C ARG A 467 -3.49 21.05 3.38
N ALA A 468 -2.85 22.19 3.13
CA ALA A 468 -3.30 23.16 2.13
C ALA A 468 -3.11 22.62 0.71
N MET A 469 -1.99 21.97 0.43
CA MET A 469 -1.72 21.33 -0.86
C MET A 469 -2.71 20.19 -1.15
N ARG A 470 -2.97 19.30 -0.17
CA ARG A 470 -3.99 18.25 -0.31
C ARG A 470 -5.40 18.82 -0.50
N ARG A 471 -5.74 19.92 0.18
CA ARG A 471 -7.00 20.64 -0.03
C ARG A 471 -7.12 21.13 -1.48
N SER A 472 -6.09 21.79 -2.01
CA SER A 472 -6.15 22.28 -3.39
C SER A 472 -6.08 21.17 -4.45
N PHE A 473 -5.43 20.03 -4.16
CA PHE A 473 -5.58 18.82 -4.97
C PHE A 473 -7.01 18.27 -4.95
N LEU A 474 -7.69 18.25 -3.80
CA LEU A 474 -9.11 17.88 -3.72
C LEU A 474 -9.98 18.86 -4.52
N GLU A 475 -9.76 20.18 -4.38
CA GLU A 475 -10.47 21.22 -5.15
C GLU A 475 -10.27 21.04 -6.67
N ALA A 476 -9.08 20.70 -7.14
CA ALA A 476 -8.81 20.43 -8.55
C ALA A 476 -9.41 19.08 -9.02
N LEU A 477 -9.23 18.01 -8.24
CA LEU A 477 -9.70 16.65 -8.59
C LEU A 477 -11.22 16.51 -8.57
N LEU A 478 -11.91 17.27 -7.71
CA LEU A 478 -13.37 17.27 -7.57
C LEU A 478 -14.05 18.37 -8.41
N ARG A 479 -13.30 19.29 -9.04
CA ARG A 479 -13.84 20.30 -9.97
C ARG A 479 -14.82 19.75 -11.04
N PRO A 480 -14.64 18.54 -11.63
CA PRO A 480 -15.58 17.98 -12.60
C PRO A 480 -16.69 17.10 -11.96
N VAL A 481 -16.78 17.02 -10.63
CA VAL A 481 -17.70 16.13 -9.90
C VAL A 481 -18.84 16.95 -9.28
N PRO A 482 -20.12 16.55 -9.44
CA PRO A 482 -21.22 17.15 -8.68
C PRO A 482 -21.04 16.91 -7.17
N LEU A 483 -20.93 18.00 -6.41
CA LEU A 483 -20.82 17.99 -4.94
C LEU A 483 -22.10 18.56 -4.33
N SER A 484 -22.57 18.00 -3.23
CA SER A 484 -23.65 18.58 -2.43
C SER A 484 -23.14 19.63 -1.42
N ASP A 485 -24.01 20.53 -0.98
CA ASP A 485 -23.67 21.71 -0.16
C ASP A 485 -23.00 21.40 1.20
N ASP A 486 -23.03 20.15 1.66
CA ASP A 486 -22.41 19.69 2.92
C ASP A 486 -20.90 19.39 2.80
N VAL A 487 -20.35 19.35 1.58
CA VAL A 487 -18.94 18.94 1.36
C VAL A 487 -17.95 19.97 1.89
N ASN A 488 -17.15 19.56 2.87
CA ASN A 488 -16.07 20.36 3.46
C ASN A 488 -14.70 19.73 3.16
N LEU A 489 -14.06 20.22 2.09
CA LEU A 489 -12.76 19.73 1.62
C LEU A 489 -11.61 20.00 2.61
N ASP A 490 -11.73 20.99 3.49
CA ASP A 490 -10.71 21.28 4.51
C ASP A 490 -10.67 20.21 5.60
N GLU A 491 -11.83 19.68 5.97
CA GLU A 491 -11.96 18.55 6.89
C GLU A 491 -11.38 17.27 6.27
N ILE A 492 -11.66 17.00 4.98
CA ILE A 492 -11.09 15.86 4.26
C ILE A 492 -9.57 16.01 4.12
N ALA A 493 -9.06 17.22 3.83
CA ALA A 493 -7.63 17.49 3.79
C ALA A 493 -6.94 17.29 5.17
N GLY A 494 -7.64 17.63 6.27
CA GLY A 494 -7.21 17.33 7.64
C GLY A 494 -7.22 15.83 7.96
N LYS A 495 -8.17 15.06 7.42
CA LYS A 495 -8.30 13.60 7.60
C LYS A 495 -7.43 12.75 6.65
N THR A 496 -6.65 13.37 5.78
CA THR A 496 -5.78 12.70 4.78
C THR A 496 -4.26 12.94 4.97
N PRO A 497 -3.64 13.00 6.17
CA PRO A 497 -2.18 13.10 6.26
C PRO A 497 -1.48 11.94 5.54
N GLY A 498 -0.35 12.23 4.88
CA GLY A 498 0.37 11.28 4.04
C GLY A 498 -0.25 10.96 2.68
N PHE A 499 -1.49 11.38 2.38
CA PHE A 499 -2.09 11.14 1.05
C PHE A 499 -1.40 11.97 -0.03
N VAL A 500 -0.88 11.30 -1.06
CA VAL A 500 -0.37 11.94 -2.30
C VAL A 500 -1.50 12.16 -3.32
N ALA A 501 -1.21 12.87 -4.41
CA ALA A 501 -2.19 13.18 -5.45
C ALA A 501 -2.88 11.93 -6.05
N ALA A 502 -2.15 10.81 -6.18
CA ALA A 502 -2.73 9.52 -6.60
C ALA A 502 -3.74 8.95 -5.59
N ASP A 503 -3.52 9.15 -4.29
CA ASP A 503 -4.40 8.68 -3.21
C ASP A 503 -5.69 9.51 -3.19
N LEU A 504 -5.57 10.83 -3.33
CA LEU A 504 -6.72 11.74 -3.41
C LEU A 504 -7.54 11.49 -4.69
N ALA A 505 -6.87 11.16 -5.81
CA ALA A 505 -7.53 10.74 -7.04
C ALA A 505 -8.25 9.39 -6.89
N SER A 506 -7.79 8.51 -6.00
CA SER A 506 -8.43 7.24 -5.66
C SER A 506 -9.59 7.44 -4.68
N LEU A 507 -9.42 8.32 -3.69
CA LEU A 507 -10.46 8.77 -2.75
C LEU A 507 -11.66 9.35 -3.49
N ARG A 508 -11.41 10.18 -4.52
CA ARG A 508 -12.46 10.67 -5.42
C ARG A 508 -13.23 9.52 -6.07
N ARG A 509 -12.53 8.56 -6.69
CA ARG A 509 -13.18 7.43 -7.40
C ARG A 509 -14.09 6.65 -6.47
N GLU A 510 -13.60 6.30 -5.27
CA GLU A 510 -14.35 5.57 -4.25
C GLU A 510 -15.56 6.38 -3.76
N ALA A 511 -15.42 7.69 -3.52
CA ALA A 511 -16.54 8.56 -3.13
C ALA A 511 -17.59 8.69 -4.25
N THR A 512 -17.19 8.81 -5.51
CA THR A 512 -18.10 8.82 -6.67
C THR A 512 -18.83 7.49 -6.82
N VAL A 513 -18.14 6.35 -6.65
CA VAL A 513 -18.75 5.00 -6.66
C VAL A 513 -19.77 4.86 -5.52
N ARG A 514 -19.46 5.34 -4.32
CA ARG A 514 -20.40 5.36 -3.17
C ARG A 514 -21.64 6.21 -3.46
N ALA A 515 -21.46 7.42 -3.96
CA ALA A 515 -22.56 8.31 -4.32
C ALA A 515 -23.47 7.68 -5.40
N ALA A 516 -22.89 7.06 -6.43
CA ALA A 516 -23.64 6.35 -7.48
C ALA A 516 -24.36 5.11 -6.95
N LEU A 517 -23.73 4.31 -6.08
CA LEU A 517 -24.37 3.15 -5.43
C LEU A 517 -25.50 3.57 -4.47
N ARG A 518 -25.41 4.76 -3.87
CA ARG A 518 -26.43 5.39 -3.00
C ARG A 518 -27.59 6.01 -3.80
N GLN A 519 -27.36 6.44 -5.03
CA GLN A 519 -28.31 7.23 -5.85
C GLN A 519 -28.60 6.59 -7.23
N LYS A 520 -28.67 5.25 -7.30
CA LYS A 520 -28.84 4.46 -8.54
C LYS A 520 -30.04 4.82 -9.42
N THR A 521 -31.04 5.52 -8.88
CA THR A 521 -32.29 5.89 -9.56
C THR A 521 -32.46 7.40 -9.68
N THR A 522 -31.37 8.16 -9.60
CA THR A 522 -31.35 9.62 -9.64
C THR A 522 -30.57 10.10 -10.85
N ASP A 523 -31.20 10.87 -11.74
CA ASP A 523 -30.60 11.33 -13.00
C ASP A 523 -29.38 12.27 -12.82
N LYS A 524 -29.14 12.73 -11.59
CA LYS A 524 -28.01 13.58 -11.17
C LYS A 524 -27.54 13.16 -9.77
N PRO A 525 -26.62 12.17 -9.65
CA PRO A 525 -26.07 11.77 -8.36
C PRO A 525 -24.99 12.78 -7.90
N GLU A 526 -25.11 13.24 -6.65
CA GLU A 526 -24.15 14.17 -6.03
C GLU A 526 -23.31 13.48 -4.95
N VAL A 527 -22.00 13.79 -4.90
CA VAL A 527 -21.07 13.30 -3.86
C VAL A 527 -21.20 14.17 -2.61
N SER A 528 -21.46 13.52 -1.47
CA SER A 528 -21.62 14.16 -0.16
C SER A 528 -20.40 13.98 0.75
N GLN A 529 -20.35 14.73 1.85
CA GLN A 529 -19.31 14.59 2.86
C GLN A 529 -19.29 13.17 3.46
N ALA A 530 -20.44 12.49 3.53
CA ALA A 530 -20.54 11.11 3.98
C ALA A 530 -19.89 10.10 3.00
N ASP A 531 -19.99 10.32 1.69
CA ASP A 531 -19.35 9.45 0.69
C ASP A 531 -17.83 9.64 0.72
N LEU A 532 -17.36 10.88 0.85
CA LEU A 532 -15.94 11.22 1.01
C LEU A 532 -15.34 10.67 2.30
N ILE A 533 -16.04 10.78 3.44
CA ILE A 533 -15.60 10.20 4.71
C ILE A 533 -15.56 8.68 4.62
N GLY A 534 -16.61 8.04 4.09
CA GLY A 534 -16.63 6.58 3.94
C GLY A 534 -15.55 6.04 2.99
N ALA A 535 -15.11 6.85 2.02
CA ALA A 535 -14.00 6.49 1.13
C ALA A 535 -12.64 6.39 1.88
N LEU A 536 -12.45 7.14 2.97
CA LEU A 536 -11.23 7.08 3.81
C LEU A 536 -11.08 5.73 4.55
N ASP A 537 -12.17 5.00 4.77
CA ASP A 537 -12.11 3.68 5.40
C ASP A 537 -11.43 2.64 4.51
N VAL A 538 -11.59 2.77 3.17
CA VAL A 538 -11.07 1.84 2.17
C VAL A 538 -9.75 2.31 1.56
N VAL A 539 -9.64 3.59 1.19
CA VAL A 539 -8.43 4.12 0.56
C VAL A 539 -7.30 4.23 1.57
N ARG A 540 -6.08 3.87 1.16
CA ARG A 540 -4.86 3.98 1.96
C ARG A 540 -3.85 4.87 1.22
N PRO A 541 -3.08 5.69 1.95
CA PRO A 541 -2.07 6.54 1.33
C PRO A 541 -0.85 5.74 0.86
N THR A 542 -0.50 5.83 -0.42
CA THR A 542 0.65 5.12 -1.01
C THR A 542 1.98 5.51 -0.37
N ALA A 543 2.14 6.74 0.13
CA ALA A 543 3.37 7.16 0.81
C ALA A 543 3.61 6.46 2.17
N MET A 544 2.58 5.82 2.75
CA MET A 544 2.70 5.03 3.99
C MET A 544 3.03 3.55 3.72
N ALA A 545 3.17 3.13 2.46
CA ALA A 545 3.51 1.75 2.10
C ALA A 545 5.00 1.41 2.29
N GLU A 546 5.91 2.38 2.11
CA GLU A 546 7.36 2.17 2.27
C GLU A 546 7.92 2.57 3.66
N SER A 547 7.11 3.18 4.52
CA SER A 547 7.53 3.53 5.87
C SER A 547 6.33 3.77 6.77
N SER A 548 6.51 3.41 8.05
CA SER A 548 5.61 3.50 9.21
C SER A 548 5.27 4.94 9.63
N LEU A 549 4.87 5.75 8.64
CA LEU A 549 4.13 6.98 8.78
C LEU A 549 2.73 6.64 9.33
N GLU A 550 2.50 6.82 10.62
CA GLU A 550 1.18 6.62 11.22
C GLU A 550 0.43 7.96 11.37
N VAL A 551 -0.83 7.98 10.94
CA VAL A 551 -1.78 9.03 11.36
C VAL A 551 -2.32 8.67 12.73
N ALA A 552 -1.83 9.35 13.77
CA ALA A 552 -2.34 9.17 15.11
C ALA A 552 -3.80 9.66 15.21
N ARG A 553 -4.74 8.71 15.29
CA ARG A 553 -6.17 8.96 15.57
C ARG A 553 -6.47 9.21 17.05
N VAL A 554 -5.45 9.11 17.91
CA VAL A 554 -5.50 9.29 19.37
C VAL A 554 -5.02 10.70 19.70
N THR A 555 -5.69 11.38 20.62
CA THR A 555 -5.29 12.71 21.11
C THR A 555 -4.79 12.67 22.55
N LEU A 556 -4.18 13.75 23.05
CA LEU A 556 -3.88 13.89 24.49
C LEU A 556 -5.13 13.88 25.39
N GLU A 557 -6.33 14.11 24.83
CA GLU A 557 -7.60 13.99 25.57
C GLU A 557 -7.99 12.53 25.81
N ASP A 558 -7.60 11.60 24.93
CA ASP A 558 -7.87 10.16 25.07
C ASP A 558 -6.90 9.45 26.05
N VAL A 559 -5.83 10.12 26.50
CA VAL A 559 -4.88 9.61 27.48
C VAL A 559 -5.43 9.81 28.89
N GLY A 560 -5.57 8.75 29.68
CA GLY A 560 -5.94 8.83 31.10
C GLY A 560 -4.77 9.31 31.98
N ASP A 561 -5.03 10.35 32.79
CA ASP A 561 -4.07 10.98 33.73
C ASP A 561 -2.73 11.43 33.09
N MET A 562 -1.61 11.43 33.81
CA MET A 562 -0.28 11.94 33.42
C MET A 562 -0.22 13.46 33.14
N ALA A 563 -0.89 14.29 33.95
CA ALA A 563 -1.00 15.74 33.72
C ALA A 563 0.35 16.46 33.48
N ASP A 564 1.35 16.24 34.34
CA ASP A 564 2.67 16.87 34.20
C ASP A 564 3.46 16.33 32.99
N THR A 565 3.38 15.03 32.72
CA THR A 565 4.03 14.39 31.54
C THR A 565 3.43 14.91 30.23
N LYS A 566 2.10 15.08 30.16
CA LYS A 566 1.41 15.70 29.02
C LYS A 566 1.89 17.13 28.81
N LYS A 567 1.86 17.94 29.86
CA LYS A 567 2.27 19.35 29.81
C LYS A 567 3.72 19.48 29.33
N ALA A 568 4.64 18.68 29.87
CA ALA A 568 6.05 18.68 29.45
C ALA A 568 6.23 18.30 27.96
N LEU A 569 5.38 17.44 27.41
CA LEU A 569 5.36 17.14 25.97
C LEU A 569 4.69 18.22 25.12
N GLU A 570 3.62 18.87 25.60
CA GLU A 570 3.02 20.02 24.92
C GLU A 570 4.02 21.18 24.80
N GLU A 571 4.71 21.51 25.90
CA GLU A 571 5.75 22.54 25.95
C GLU A 571 6.98 22.21 25.09
N ALA A 572 7.31 20.92 24.94
CA ALA A 572 8.46 20.47 24.15
C ALA A 572 8.17 20.30 22.65
N VAL A 573 6.95 19.92 22.26
CA VAL A 573 6.63 19.49 20.89
C VAL A 573 5.56 20.36 20.23
N ILE A 574 4.45 20.62 20.92
CA ILE A 574 3.32 21.36 20.33
C ILE A 574 3.56 22.87 20.35
N TRP A 575 4.13 23.44 21.41
CA TRP A 575 4.38 24.89 21.50
C TRP A 575 5.34 25.41 20.41
N PRO A 576 6.47 24.74 20.09
CA PRO A 576 7.30 25.12 18.95
C PRO A 576 6.56 25.14 17.60
N LEU A 577 5.64 24.20 17.38
CA LEU A 577 4.85 24.09 16.15
C LEU A 577 3.73 25.14 16.07
N GLN A 578 3.06 25.43 17.18
CA GLN A 578 1.92 26.36 17.22
C GLN A 578 2.35 27.84 17.35
N TYR A 579 3.51 28.13 17.94
CA TYR A 579 3.92 29.49 18.29
C TYR A 579 5.34 29.90 17.82
N PRO A 580 5.79 29.57 16.59
CA PRO A 580 7.16 29.82 16.12
C PRO A 580 7.58 31.29 16.23
N ASP A 581 6.71 32.24 15.88
CA ASP A 581 6.95 33.68 16.02
C ASP A 581 7.29 34.10 17.45
N THR A 582 6.74 33.40 18.45
CA THR A 582 7.00 33.69 19.86
C THR A 582 8.37 33.16 20.30
N TYR A 583 8.78 31.97 19.85
CA TYR A 583 10.14 31.47 20.06
C TYR A 583 11.18 32.41 19.41
N GLN A 584 10.95 32.82 18.15
CA GLN A 584 11.83 33.74 17.44
C GLN A 584 11.91 35.12 18.13
N ARG A 585 10.76 35.71 18.53
CA ARG A 585 10.69 37.01 19.22
C ARG A 585 11.35 36.99 20.61
N LEU A 586 11.33 35.85 21.30
CA LEU A 586 11.98 35.67 22.61
C LEU A 586 13.45 35.24 22.50
N GLY A 587 13.95 34.91 21.29
CA GLY A 587 15.31 34.41 21.09
C GLY A 587 15.53 32.99 21.63
N ILE A 588 14.47 32.22 21.86
CA ILE A 588 14.52 30.87 22.44
C ILE A 588 14.63 29.86 21.29
N SER A 589 15.65 29.01 21.31
CA SER A 589 15.71 27.84 20.44
C SER A 589 14.75 26.76 20.95
N PRO A 590 13.87 26.18 20.10
CA PRO A 590 13.05 25.04 20.51
C PRO A 590 13.93 23.80 20.76
N PRO A 591 13.52 22.89 21.67
CA PRO A 591 14.23 21.62 21.87
C PRO A 591 14.17 20.77 20.61
N ARG A 592 15.29 20.15 20.22
CA ARG A 592 15.36 19.30 19.02
C ARG A 592 14.81 17.89 19.24
N GLY A 593 14.82 17.41 20.48
CA GLY A 593 14.25 16.12 20.81
C GLY A 593 14.04 15.86 22.30
N VAL A 594 13.31 14.78 22.57
CA VAL A 594 12.84 14.35 23.89
C VAL A 594 13.20 12.88 24.08
N LEU A 595 13.60 12.47 25.29
CA LEU A 595 13.69 11.07 25.68
C LEU A 595 12.63 10.73 26.73
N LEU A 596 11.65 9.93 26.33
CA LEU A 596 10.70 9.29 27.24
C LEU A 596 11.35 8.07 27.89
N TYR A 597 11.36 8.02 29.22
CA TYR A 597 11.81 6.86 29.97
C TYR A 597 10.85 6.54 31.10
N GLY A 598 10.81 5.28 31.52
CA GLY A 598 9.86 4.79 32.52
C GLY A 598 9.61 3.29 32.35
N PRO A 599 8.76 2.67 33.18
CA PRO A 599 8.58 1.23 33.18
C PRO A 599 7.98 0.70 31.85
N PRO A 600 8.15 -0.61 31.54
CA PRO A 600 7.44 -1.25 30.44
C PRO A 600 5.93 -1.19 30.66
N GLY A 601 5.15 -1.22 29.57
CA GLY A 601 3.69 -1.20 29.63
C GLY A 601 3.03 0.14 30.01
N CYS A 602 3.77 1.11 30.56
CA CYS A 602 3.27 2.44 30.97
C CYS A 602 2.97 3.42 29.81
N GLY A 603 2.67 2.92 28.61
CA GLY A 603 2.07 3.74 27.54
C GLY A 603 2.97 4.73 26.80
N LYS A 604 4.30 4.70 26.93
CA LYS A 604 5.24 5.59 26.19
C LYS A 604 4.89 5.73 24.70
N THR A 605 4.77 4.61 23.99
CA THR A 605 4.40 4.53 22.57
C THR A 605 3.00 5.09 22.27
N PHE A 606 2.05 4.97 23.21
CA PHE A 606 0.69 5.50 23.09
C PHE A 606 0.68 7.02 23.28
N LEU A 607 1.45 7.53 24.24
CA LEU A 607 1.62 8.96 24.51
C LEU A 607 2.28 9.69 23.32
N VAL A 608 3.21 9.05 22.62
CA VAL A 608 3.80 9.62 21.38
C VAL A 608 2.82 9.65 20.21
N LYS A 609 1.89 8.70 20.14
CA LYS A 609 0.77 8.80 19.18
C LYS A 609 -0.17 9.95 19.60
N ALA A 610 -0.53 10.04 20.88
CA ALA A 610 -1.41 11.08 21.41
C ALA A 610 -0.90 12.52 21.18
N ILE A 611 0.38 12.81 21.44
CA ILE A 611 0.97 14.14 21.21
C ILE A 611 0.96 14.51 19.71
N ALA A 612 1.18 13.55 18.81
CA ALA A 612 1.17 13.80 17.37
C ALA A 612 -0.24 14.02 16.80
N GLY A 613 -1.24 13.29 17.31
CA GLY A 613 -2.64 13.51 16.94
C GLY A 613 -3.13 14.90 17.37
N SER A 614 -2.78 15.32 18.60
CA SER A 614 -3.03 16.69 19.07
C SER A 614 -2.22 17.75 18.30
N GLY A 615 -0.99 17.44 17.87
CA GLY A 615 -0.15 18.33 17.05
C GLY A 615 -0.49 18.36 15.55
N GLN A 616 -1.34 17.44 15.07
CA GLN A 616 -1.64 17.20 13.65
C GLN A 616 -0.39 16.93 12.79
N THR A 617 0.66 16.34 13.37
CA THR A 617 1.92 16.02 12.70
C THR A 617 1.95 14.61 12.13
N ASN A 618 2.76 14.41 11.10
CA ASN A 618 3.08 13.06 10.60
C ASN A 618 3.97 12.33 11.63
N VAL A 619 3.78 11.03 11.88
CA VAL A 619 4.62 10.24 12.81
C VAL A 619 5.41 9.18 12.07
N MET A 620 6.74 9.30 11.98
CA MET A 620 7.60 8.24 11.48
C MET A 620 8.09 7.38 12.65
N SER A 621 7.49 6.19 12.85
CA SER A 621 7.81 5.32 13.99
C SER A 621 8.78 4.20 13.63
N VAL A 622 9.85 4.01 14.41
CA VAL A 622 10.90 3.01 14.15
C VAL A 622 11.32 2.34 15.45
N LYS A 623 11.36 1.01 15.49
CA LYS A 623 11.83 0.26 16.68
C LYS A 623 13.31 -0.09 16.56
N GLY A 624 14.03 -0.07 17.68
CA GLY A 624 15.47 -0.28 17.68
C GLY A 624 15.92 -1.64 17.15
N ALA A 625 15.19 -2.70 17.47
CA ALA A 625 15.46 -4.04 16.93
C ALA A 625 15.26 -4.14 15.40
N GLU A 626 14.46 -3.28 14.76
CA GLU A 626 14.10 -3.41 13.34
C GLU A 626 15.19 -2.85 12.41
N LEU A 627 15.80 -1.71 12.76
CA LEU A 627 16.93 -1.11 12.00
C LEU A 627 18.20 -1.96 12.03
N LEU A 628 18.41 -2.75 13.09
CA LEU A 628 19.63 -3.55 13.26
C LEU A 628 19.52 -4.95 12.64
N ASN A 629 18.35 -5.59 12.71
CA ASN A 629 18.21 -6.99 12.29
C ASN A 629 17.90 -7.17 10.80
N LYS A 630 17.21 -6.23 10.13
CA LYS A 630 16.77 -6.46 8.74
C LYS A 630 17.90 -6.42 7.70
N TRP A 631 18.99 -5.66 7.92
CA TRP A 631 20.00 -5.39 6.89
C TRP A 631 21.43 -5.29 7.43
N VAL A 632 22.21 -6.38 7.31
CA VAL A 632 23.62 -6.44 7.76
C VAL A 632 24.53 -5.61 6.84
N GLY A 633 24.65 -4.32 7.13
CA GLY A 633 25.55 -3.38 6.44
C GLY A 633 24.92 -2.01 6.16
N GLU A 634 23.59 -1.93 6.07
CA GLU A 634 22.88 -0.74 5.57
C GLU A 634 22.26 0.17 6.64
N SER A 635 22.24 -0.22 7.92
CA SER A 635 21.54 0.53 8.98
C SER A 635 21.92 2.02 9.05
N GLU A 636 23.14 2.39 8.65
CA GLU A 636 23.60 3.79 8.52
C GLU A 636 22.88 4.56 7.38
N ARG A 637 22.65 3.92 6.23
CA ARG A 637 21.86 4.47 5.10
C ARG A 637 20.43 4.74 5.56
N GLN A 638 19.85 3.81 6.31
CA GLN A 638 18.45 3.86 6.75
C GLN A 638 18.20 4.95 7.80
N VAL A 639 19.17 5.25 8.67
CA VAL A 639 19.10 6.42 9.57
C VAL A 639 19.08 7.74 8.77
N ARG A 640 20.00 7.90 7.81
CA ARG A 640 20.04 9.13 6.97
C ARG A 640 18.77 9.26 6.12
N GLU A 641 18.23 8.15 5.64
CA GLU A 641 16.99 8.10 4.88
C GLU A 641 15.75 8.46 5.73
N LEU A 642 15.66 7.96 6.97
CA LEU A 642 14.59 8.32 7.92
C LEU A 642 14.52 9.84 8.15
N PHE A 643 15.66 10.48 8.43
CA PHE A 643 15.72 11.92 8.66
C PHE A 643 15.52 12.73 7.36
N ARG A 644 15.92 12.22 6.20
CA ARG A 644 15.61 12.82 4.88
C ARG A 644 14.10 12.81 4.61
N ARG A 645 13.44 11.66 4.77
CA ARG A 645 11.99 11.50 4.62
C ARG A 645 11.23 12.41 5.59
N ALA A 646 11.63 12.46 6.85
CA ALA A 646 11.02 13.32 7.85
C ALA A 646 11.10 14.81 7.48
N ARG A 647 12.25 15.28 6.97
CA ARG A 647 12.42 16.66 6.45
C ARG A 647 11.52 16.94 5.24
N GLN A 648 11.37 15.98 4.32
CA GLN A 648 10.45 16.08 3.17
C GLN A 648 8.95 15.96 3.55
N ALA A 649 8.66 15.49 4.77
CA ALA A 649 7.33 15.28 5.31
C ALA A 649 6.93 16.31 6.38
N ALA A 650 7.74 17.36 6.60
CA ALA A 650 7.55 18.29 7.71
C ALA A 650 6.16 19.00 7.67
N PRO A 651 5.50 19.21 8.82
CA PRO A 651 5.93 18.89 10.19
C PRO A 651 5.82 17.39 10.52
N THR A 652 6.90 16.82 11.05
CA THR A 652 7.03 15.38 11.34
C THR A 652 7.63 15.12 12.71
N LEU A 653 7.09 14.13 13.41
CA LEU A 653 7.64 13.56 14.63
C LEU A 653 8.30 12.22 14.28
N ILE A 654 9.63 12.12 14.44
CA ILE A 654 10.35 10.86 14.39
C ILE A 654 10.24 10.21 15.77
N PHE A 655 9.61 9.03 15.85
CA PHE A 655 9.54 8.24 17.07
C PHE A 655 10.50 7.05 16.99
N MET A 656 11.49 7.03 17.88
CA MET A 656 12.44 5.93 18.02
C MET A 656 12.07 5.14 19.29
N ASP A 657 11.43 3.99 19.15
CA ASP A 657 11.18 3.08 20.28
C ASP A 657 12.40 2.18 20.52
N GLU A 658 12.65 1.79 21.76
CA GLU A 658 13.84 1.03 22.18
C GLU A 658 15.18 1.71 21.77
N VAL A 659 15.34 3.00 22.10
CA VAL A 659 16.56 3.77 21.82
C VAL A 659 17.82 3.18 22.45
N ASP A 660 17.71 2.46 23.56
CA ASP A 660 18.80 1.69 24.17
C ASP A 660 19.32 0.54 23.28
N ALA A 661 18.50 0.02 22.36
CA ALA A 661 18.97 -0.92 21.33
C ALA A 661 19.67 -0.22 20.16
N LEU A 662 19.22 0.98 19.75
CA LEU A 662 19.84 1.75 18.66
C LEU A 662 21.16 2.40 19.05
N ALA A 663 21.22 2.93 20.27
CA ALA A 663 22.33 3.71 20.78
C ALA A 663 22.85 3.20 22.14
N PRO A 664 23.31 1.95 22.22
CA PRO A 664 23.98 1.43 23.41
C PRO A 664 25.32 2.15 23.66
N PRO A 665 25.89 2.05 24.87
CA PRO A 665 27.19 2.64 25.17
C PRO A 665 28.29 2.02 24.29
N ARG A 666 29.08 2.89 23.65
CA ARG A 666 30.09 2.52 22.65
C ARG A 666 31.06 1.47 23.15
N GLY A 667 31.42 0.53 22.29
CA GLY A 667 32.35 -0.56 22.61
C GLY A 667 31.77 -1.70 23.47
N GLN A 668 30.46 -1.74 23.74
CA GLN A 668 29.81 -2.93 24.32
C GLN A 668 29.41 -4.00 23.27
N GLY A 669 29.29 -3.63 21.99
CA GLY A 669 28.85 -4.53 20.91
C GLY A 669 29.97 -5.41 20.36
N THR A 670 29.62 -6.65 19.97
CA THR A 670 30.52 -7.60 19.29
C THR A 670 30.68 -7.35 17.79
N ASP A 671 29.90 -6.42 17.23
CA ASP A 671 29.39 -6.53 15.86
C ASP A 671 30.22 -5.71 14.85
N GLY A 672 31.55 -5.77 15.00
CA GLY A 672 32.51 -5.15 14.09
C GLY A 672 32.40 -3.61 13.99
N GLY A 673 31.94 -2.94 15.04
CA GLY A 673 31.72 -1.49 15.04
C GLY A 673 30.60 -1.04 14.08
N THR A 674 29.64 -1.92 13.77
CA THR A 674 28.46 -1.56 12.97
C THR A 674 27.51 -0.66 13.78
N THR A 675 27.22 -1.03 15.03
CA THR A 675 26.41 -0.24 15.96
C THR A 675 27.02 1.14 16.21
N ASP A 676 28.34 1.23 16.46
CA ASP A 676 29.03 2.52 16.67
C ASP A 676 28.89 3.48 15.46
N ARG A 677 28.79 2.96 14.23
CA ARG A 677 28.53 3.74 13.01
C ARG A 677 27.07 4.21 12.93
N VAL A 678 26.10 3.36 13.29
CA VAL A 678 24.69 3.77 13.41
C VAL A 678 24.52 4.90 14.43
N VAL A 679 25.17 4.81 15.59
CA VAL A 679 25.17 5.88 16.60
C VAL A 679 25.85 7.15 16.09
N ALA A 680 26.98 7.03 15.38
CA ALA A 680 27.62 8.18 14.74
C ALA A 680 26.69 8.88 13.72
N SER A 681 25.92 8.10 12.94
CA SER A 681 24.94 8.64 11.99
C SER A 681 23.76 9.30 12.67
N LEU A 682 23.19 8.69 13.72
CA LEU A 682 22.08 9.26 14.51
C LEU A 682 22.48 10.61 15.12
N LEU A 683 23.68 10.68 15.70
CA LEU A 683 24.22 11.94 16.22
C LEU A 683 24.44 12.98 15.13
N THR A 684 24.91 12.57 13.94
CA THR A 684 25.16 13.49 12.81
C THR A 684 23.86 14.12 12.28
N GLU A 685 22.76 13.36 12.19
CA GLU A 685 21.46 13.93 11.80
C GLU A 685 20.84 14.80 12.91
N LEU A 686 21.00 14.45 14.19
CA LEU A 686 20.55 15.27 15.34
C LEU A 686 21.33 16.60 15.48
N ASP A 687 22.65 16.54 15.32
CA ASP A 687 23.56 17.69 15.28
C ASP A 687 23.41 18.55 14.00
N GLY A 688 22.54 18.11 13.07
CA GLY A 688 22.50 18.50 11.65
C GLY A 688 22.76 19.99 11.34
N VAL A 689 23.58 20.19 10.28
CA VAL A 689 23.94 21.51 9.71
C VAL A 689 22.73 22.17 9.05
N GLU A 690 21.87 21.39 8.41
CA GLU A 690 20.52 21.83 8.05
C GLU A 690 19.67 21.93 9.32
N ALA A 691 18.95 23.04 9.48
CA ALA A 691 17.95 23.12 10.54
C ALA A 691 16.86 22.07 10.29
N LEU A 692 16.43 21.39 11.36
CA LEU A 692 15.46 20.29 11.27
C LEU A 692 14.06 20.73 10.80
N ASN A 693 13.79 22.03 10.59
CA ASN A 693 12.63 22.56 9.86
C ASN A 693 11.30 21.87 10.19
N ASN A 694 10.87 21.97 11.45
CA ASN A 694 9.66 21.35 12.00
C ASN A 694 9.67 19.80 12.05
N VAL A 695 10.84 19.18 12.02
CA VAL A 695 11.06 17.78 12.43
C VAL A 695 11.47 17.74 13.91
N PHE A 696 10.76 16.94 14.70
CA PHE A 696 11.01 16.71 16.13
C PHE A 696 11.32 15.24 16.37
N VAL A 697 12.24 14.93 17.29
CA VAL A 697 12.64 13.55 17.58
C VAL A 697 12.22 13.15 19.00
N ILE A 698 11.44 12.08 19.14
CA ILE A 698 11.16 11.46 20.45
C ILE A 698 11.80 10.08 20.49
N GLY A 699 12.75 9.88 21.40
CA GLY A 699 13.19 8.56 21.81
C GLY A 699 12.30 8.00 22.92
N ALA A 700 12.11 6.68 22.96
CA ALA A 700 11.60 5.97 24.12
C ALA A 700 12.55 4.84 24.55
N THR A 701 12.62 4.61 25.87
CA THR A 701 13.41 3.52 26.45
C THR A 701 12.78 3.00 27.75
N ASN A 702 13.07 1.75 28.09
CA ASN A 702 12.83 1.17 29.43
C ASN A 702 14.08 1.24 30.32
N ARG A 703 15.23 1.63 29.75
CA ARG A 703 16.58 1.52 30.31
C ARG A 703 17.44 2.74 29.95
N PRO A 704 17.21 3.90 30.59
CA PRO A 704 18.00 5.12 30.34
C PRO A 704 19.48 4.98 30.75
N ASP A 705 19.84 3.92 31.48
CA ASP A 705 21.21 3.50 31.79
C ASP A 705 21.97 2.91 30.59
N LEU A 706 21.25 2.41 29.57
CA LEU A 706 21.82 1.80 28.36
C LEU A 706 21.80 2.73 27.13
N VAL A 707 21.63 4.04 27.30
CA VAL A 707 21.71 5.00 26.19
C VAL A 707 23.08 5.68 26.18
N ASP A 708 23.75 5.78 25.01
CA ASP A 708 25.02 6.51 24.84
C ASP A 708 24.87 7.92 25.40
N PRO A 709 25.65 8.33 26.43
CA PRO A 709 25.61 9.68 26.99
C PRO A 709 25.89 10.81 25.98
N ALA A 710 26.35 10.49 24.77
CA ALA A 710 26.38 11.42 23.64
C ALA A 710 24.98 11.80 23.11
N MET A 711 23.98 10.92 23.17
CA MET A 711 22.59 11.20 22.75
C MET A 711 21.91 12.20 23.70
N LEU A 712 22.29 12.18 24.98
CA LEU A 712 21.69 12.96 26.07
C LEU A 712 22.31 14.37 26.24
N ARG A 713 23.00 14.88 25.22
CA ARG A 713 23.68 16.19 25.26
C ARG A 713 22.78 17.30 24.75
N PRO A 714 22.96 18.56 25.22
CA PRO A 714 22.23 19.72 24.73
C PRO A 714 22.17 19.80 23.20
N GLY A 715 20.97 20.03 22.66
CA GLY A 715 20.68 20.03 21.22
C GLY A 715 20.33 18.67 20.61
N ARG A 716 20.17 17.61 21.41
CA ARG A 716 19.86 16.23 20.93
C ARG A 716 18.61 15.68 21.59
N LEU A 717 18.73 14.66 22.45
CA LEU A 717 17.68 14.16 23.34
C LEU A 717 17.94 14.68 24.77
N ASP A 718 18.01 16.00 24.91
CA ASP A 718 18.37 16.68 26.16
C ASP A 718 17.20 16.86 27.13
N ASN A 719 15.97 17.02 26.61
CA ASN A 719 14.76 17.01 27.43
C ASN A 719 14.37 15.56 27.79
N MET A 720 14.64 15.14 29.02
CA MET A 720 14.31 13.80 29.52
C MET A 720 13.03 13.83 30.37
N ILE A 721 11.97 13.15 29.91
CA ILE A 721 10.66 13.12 30.57
C ILE A 721 10.40 11.71 31.15
N PHE A 722 10.17 11.65 32.45
CA PHE A 722 9.75 10.41 33.14
C PHE A 722 8.25 10.15 32.89
N VAL A 723 7.93 8.91 32.54
CA VAL A 723 6.56 8.39 32.42
C VAL A 723 6.31 7.46 33.62
N PRO A 724 5.57 7.90 34.65
CA PRO A 724 5.35 7.12 35.87
C PRO A 724 4.41 5.93 35.62
N PRO A 725 4.37 4.94 36.54
CA PRO A 725 3.31 3.95 36.57
C PRO A 725 1.95 4.60 36.87
N PRO A 726 0.83 4.07 36.34
CA PRO A 726 -0.49 4.67 36.55
C PRO A 726 -0.98 4.46 37.98
N ASP A 727 -1.49 5.53 38.60
CA ASP A 727 -2.14 5.48 39.93
C ASP A 727 -3.57 4.88 39.86
N ALA A 728 -4.33 4.95 40.96
CA ALA A 728 -5.69 4.39 40.98
C ALA A 728 -6.67 5.12 40.04
N GLU A 729 -6.61 6.45 39.93
CA GLU A 729 -7.49 7.22 39.04
C GLU A 729 -7.07 7.03 37.57
N ALA A 730 -5.77 7.02 37.30
CA ALA A 730 -5.19 6.67 36.01
C ALA A 730 -5.61 5.27 35.54
N ARG A 731 -5.48 4.25 36.40
CA ARG A 731 -5.93 2.88 36.08
C ARG A 731 -7.43 2.82 35.82
N ALA A 732 -8.26 3.52 36.60
CA ALA A 732 -9.69 3.60 36.35
C ALA A 732 -10.00 4.25 34.98
N ALA A 733 -9.31 5.32 34.62
CA ALA A 733 -9.42 5.97 33.31
C ALA A 733 -8.96 5.05 32.15
N ILE A 734 -7.84 4.35 32.31
CA ILE A 734 -7.31 3.40 31.33
C ILE A 734 -8.28 2.23 31.12
N LEU A 735 -8.89 1.70 32.18
CA LEU A 735 -9.93 0.67 32.09
C LEU A 735 -11.17 1.20 31.35
N LYS A 736 -11.67 2.39 31.71
CA LYS A 736 -12.81 3.06 31.04
C LYS A 736 -12.54 3.28 29.55
N ALA A 737 -11.33 3.71 29.17
CA ALA A 737 -10.93 3.93 27.79
C ALA A 737 -10.76 2.61 27.01
N SER A 738 -10.08 1.61 27.60
CA SER A 738 -9.90 0.29 27.00
C SER A 738 -11.22 -0.44 26.76
N ALA A 739 -12.20 -0.23 27.64
CA ALA A 739 -13.52 -0.82 27.58
C ALA A 739 -14.56 -0.01 26.78
N ARG A 740 -14.18 1.11 26.14
CA ARG A 740 -15.10 2.04 25.43
C ARG A 740 -15.97 1.35 24.36
N ASN A 741 -15.48 0.27 23.77
CA ASN A 741 -16.18 -0.54 22.78
C ASN A 741 -16.79 -1.84 23.33
N THR A 742 -16.47 -2.24 24.57
CA THR A 742 -16.83 -3.57 25.11
C THR A 742 -18.20 -3.54 25.79
N PRO A 743 -19.17 -4.38 25.39
CA PRO A 743 -20.48 -4.44 26.04
C PRO A 743 -20.37 -4.87 27.52
N ILE A 744 -20.67 -3.96 28.46
CA ILE A 744 -20.52 -4.20 29.90
C ILE A 744 -21.83 -4.08 30.67
N THR A 745 -21.96 -4.93 31.70
CA THR A 745 -23.11 -5.00 32.60
C THR A 745 -23.12 -3.79 33.54
N ARG A 746 -24.29 -3.13 33.67
CA ARG A 746 -24.51 -2.07 34.69
C ARG A 746 -24.28 -2.67 36.08
N GLY A 747 -23.25 -2.19 36.79
CA GLY A 747 -22.79 -2.76 38.06
C GLY A 747 -21.33 -3.22 38.06
N VAL A 748 -20.63 -3.18 36.92
CA VAL A 748 -19.15 -3.10 36.92
C VAL A 748 -18.78 -1.65 37.24
N ASN A 749 -18.01 -1.46 38.32
CA ASN A 749 -17.41 -0.19 38.69
C ASN A 749 -15.91 -0.27 38.45
N PHE A 750 -15.36 0.59 37.59
CA PHE A 750 -13.94 0.59 37.26
C PHE A 750 -13.07 1.25 38.33
N ASP A 751 -13.65 2.16 39.11
CA ASP A 751 -12.93 2.85 40.18
C ASP A 751 -12.64 1.87 41.33
N GLU A 752 -13.64 1.09 41.76
CA GLU A 752 -13.47 -0.07 42.67
C GLU A 752 -12.40 -1.06 42.16
N ILE A 753 -12.43 -1.40 40.85
CA ILE A 753 -11.48 -2.36 40.29
C ILE A 753 -10.06 -1.78 40.29
N ALA A 754 -9.89 -0.49 40.01
CA ALA A 754 -8.58 0.14 39.91
C ALA A 754 -7.83 0.25 41.25
N GLU A 755 -8.55 0.32 42.38
CA GLU A 755 -7.97 0.22 43.73
C GLU A 755 -7.25 -1.14 43.93
N ASP A 756 -7.87 -2.25 43.50
CA ASP A 756 -7.32 -3.61 43.60
C ASP A 756 -6.19 -3.92 42.59
N LEU A 757 -5.86 -3.01 41.66
CA LEU A 757 -4.85 -3.21 40.60
C LEU A 757 -3.49 -2.57 40.92
N VAL A 758 -2.99 -2.76 42.14
CA VAL A 758 -1.62 -2.37 42.52
C VAL A 758 -0.60 -3.08 41.63
N ASP A 759 0.43 -2.36 41.18
CA ASP A 759 1.51 -2.81 40.28
C ASP A 759 1.08 -3.24 38.85
N TYR A 760 -0.12 -2.90 38.42
CA TYR A 760 -0.55 -3.05 37.01
C TYR A 760 -0.09 -1.87 36.15
N SER A 761 0.57 -2.16 35.04
CA SER A 761 0.86 -1.18 33.99
C SER A 761 -0.39 -0.86 33.15
N SER A 762 -0.32 0.20 32.33
CA SER A 762 -1.40 0.55 31.40
C SER A 762 -1.71 -0.59 30.41
N ALA A 763 -0.69 -1.35 30.01
CA ALA A 763 -0.83 -2.54 29.19
C ALA A 763 -1.53 -3.70 29.93
N ASP A 764 -1.28 -3.89 31.22
CA ASP A 764 -1.94 -4.92 32.03
C ASP A 764 -3.42 -4.60 32.26
N CYS A 765 -3.76 -3.32 32.47
CA CYS A 765 -5.17 -2.87 32.52
C CYS A 765 -5.90 -3.14 31.20
N ALA A 766 -5.26 -2.89 30.05
CA ALA A 766 -5.84 -3.23 28.74
C ALA A 766 -5.94 -4.76 28.51
N ALA A 767 -4.98 -5.53 29.00
CA ALA A 767 -5.03 -7.00 28.97
C ALA A 767 -6.14 -7.56 29.86
N LEU A 768 -6.40 -6.95 31.02
CA LEU A 768 -7.47 -7.34 31.94
C LEU A 768 -8.86 -7.21 31.31
N VAL A 769 -9.13 -6.11 30.59
CA VAL A 769 -10.41 -5.94 29.85
C VAL A 769 -10.56 -7.00 28.75
N ARG A 770 -9.47 -7.30 28.02
CA ARG A 770 -9.45 -8.32 26.95
C ARG A 770 -9.70 -9.74 27.49
N GLU A 771 -9.04 -10.10 28.59
CA GLU A 771 -9.25 -11.42 29.21
C GLU A 771 -10.62 -11.50 29.92
N ALA A 772 -11.19 -10.41 30.42
CA ALA A 772 -12.58 -10.39 30.91
C ALA A 772 -13.60 -10.63 29.79
N ALA A 773 -13.38 -10.08 28.59
CA ALA A 773 -14.17 -10.39 27.41
C ALA A 773 -14.02 -11.86 26.99
N LEU A 774 -12.78 -12.39 26.95
CA LEU A 774 -12.51 -13.81 26.68
C LEU A 774 -13.15 -14.75 27.70
N VAL A 775 -13.14 -14.42 29.00
CA VAL A 775 -13.84 -15.20 30.04
C VAL A 775 -15.35 -15.19 29.80
N ALA A 776 -15.94 -14.04 29.45
CA ALA A 776 -17.35 -13.94 29.14
C ALA A 776 -17.73 -14.80 27.91
N MET A 777 -16.92 -14.80 26.85
CA MET A 777 -17.12 -15.63 25.65
C MET A 777 -16.91 -17.13 25.89
N ARG A 778 -15.90 -17.51 26.70
CA ARG A 778 -15.68 -18.91 27.11
C ARG A 778 -16.80 -19.45 28.00
N ARG A 779 -17.55 -18.59 28.69
CA ARG A 779 -18.78 -18.93 29.43
C ARG A 779 -19.98 -19.10 28.51
N ASP A 780 -20.18 -18.18 27.57
CA ASP A 780 -21.24 -18.23 26.55
C ASP A 780 -20.80 -17.41 25.31
N MET A 781 -20.76 -18.04 24.14
CA MET A 781 -20.38 -17.39 22.88
C MET A 781 -21.38 -16.30 22.44
N ASN A 782 -22.60 -16.33 22.97
CA ASN A 782 -23.63 -15.31 22.76
C ASN A 782 -23.77 -14.37 23.97
N ALA A 783 -22.82 -14.36 24.92
CA ALA A 783 -22.85 -13.50 26.09
C ALA A 783 -22.99 -12.03 25.66
N PRO A 784 -24.13 -11.36 25.92
CA PRO A 784 -24.37 -10.03 25.38
C PRO A 784 -23.55 -8.95 26.11
N LYS A 785 -22.99 -9.27 27.29
CA LYS A 785 -22.23 -8.36 28.16
C LYS A 785 -21.22 -9.10 29.04
N VAL A 786 -20.08 -8.45 29.27
CA VAL A 786 -19.11 -8.78 30.32
C VAL A 786 -19.65 -8.39 31.70
N THR A 787 -19.36 -9.18 32.73
CA THR A 787 -19.87 -9.03 34.11
C THR A 787 -18.74 -8.84 35.12
N LYS A 788 -19.06 -8.41 36.36
CA LYS A 788 -18.05 -8.26 37.44
C LYS A 788 -17.37 -9.60 37.81
N ALA A 789 -18.05 -10.73 37.60
CA ALA A 789 -17.46 -12.06 37.81
C ALA A 789 -16.39 -12.41 36.74
N ASP A 790 -16.56 -11.92 35.50
CA ASP A 790 -15.61 -12.17 34.41
C ASP A 790 -14.32 -11.38 34.64
N PHE A 791 -14.43 -10.12 35.08
CA PHE A 791 -13.28 -9.31 35.55
C PHE A 791 -12.56 -9.95 36.74
N ALA A 792 -13.30 -10.42 37.76
CA ALA A 792 -12.72 -11.09 38.94
C ALA A 792 -12.01 -12.42 38.62
N GLN A 793 -12.35 -13.06 37.49
CA GLN A 793 -11.61 -14.21 36.99
C GLN A 793 -10.43 -13.80 36.09
N ALA A 794 -10.58 -12.74 35.29
CA ALA A 794 -9.49 -12.19 34.47
C ALA A 794 -8.31 -11.70 35.34
N GLN A 795 -8.58 -11.11 36.50
CA GLN A 795 -7.58 -10.65 37.48
C GLN A 795 -6.77 -11.80 38.13
N ARG A 796 -7.19 -13.07 37.93
CA ARG A 796 -6.43 -14.26 38.34
C ARG A 796 -5.52 -14.77 37.22
N ASN A 797 -5.83 -14.42 35.98
CA ASN A 797 -5.18 -14.88 34.76
C ASN A 797 -4.12 -13.88 34.29
N VAL A 798 -4.47 -12.59 34.29
CA VAL A 798 -3.54 -11.46 34.15
C VAL A 798 -2.92 -11.17 35.52
N ARG A 799 -1.61 -10.94 35.58
CA ARG A 799 -0.86 -10.57 36.78
C ARG A 799 -0.26 -9.17 36.59
N PRO A 800 0.05 -8.43 37.67
CA PRO A 800 0.85 -7.22 37.56
C PRO A 800 2.21 -7.52 36.91
N SER A 801 2.69 -6.62 36.05
CA SER A 801 3.98 -6.76 35.37
C SER A 801 5.06 -5.78 35.87
N LEU A 802 4.69 -4.80 36.69
CA LEU A 802 5.64 -3.84 37.24
C LEU A 802 6.44 -4.44 38.39
N ASP A 803 7.76 -4.24 38.37
CA ASP A 803 8.66 -4.56 39.48
C ASP A 803 8.84 -3.31 40.36
N PRO A 804 8.44 -3.32 41.64
CA PRO A 804 8.62 -2.19 42.55
C PRO A 804 10.08 -1.74 42.72
N GLU A 805 11.08 -2.64 42.61
CA GLU A 805 12.50 -2.26 42.67
C GLU A 805 12.92 -1.51 41.40
N GLN A 806 12.46 -1.95 40.22
CA GLN A 806 12.71 -1.26 38.95
C GLN A 806 12.00 0.10 38.90
N VAL A 807 10.74 0.17 39.31
CA VAL A 807 9.95 1.41 39.39
C VAL A 807 10.64 2.42 40.29
N LYS A 808 11.09 1.99 41.49
CA LYS A 808 11.82 2.87 42.40
C LYS A 808 13.15 3.33 41.80
N TRP A 809 13.93 2.44 41.19
CA TRP A 809 15.20 2.83 40.56
C TRP A 809 15.01 3.88 39.45
N LEU A 810 13.95 3.77 38.65
CA LEU A 810 13.60 4.78 37.64
C LEU A 810 13.18 6.13 38.27
N GLN A 811 12.49 6.10 39.41
CA GLN A 811 12.13 7.29 40.19
C GLN A 811 13.37 7.96 40.80
N ASP A 812 14.23 7.19 41.46
CA ASP A 812 15.50 7.67 42.05
C ASP A 812 16.40 8.29 40.94
N PHE A 813 16.45 7.69 39.74
CA PHE A 813 17.16 8.21 38.56
C PHE A 813 16.59 9.54 38.03
N ALA A 814 15.27 9.73 38.10
CA ALA A 814 14.63 10.99 37.73
C ALA A 814 14.96 12.09 38.76
N ASP A 815 14.80 11.77 40.04
CA ASP A 815 15.06 12.69 41.15
C ASP A 815 16.52 13.14 41.19
N ASP A 816 17.50 12.29 40.87
CA ASP A 816 18.94 12.65 40.81
C ASP A 816 19.33 13.46 39.56
N ARG A 817 18.45 13.64 38.57
CA ARG A 817 18.62 14.60 37.47
C ARG A 817 17.82 15.90 37.63
N ALA A 818 16.92 15.97 38.61
CA ALA A 818 16.18 17.19 38.96
C ALA A 818 16.93 18.10 39.97
N LYS A 819 18.16 17.73 40.36
CA LYS A 819 19.03 18.43 41.33
C LYS A 819 20.19 19.16 40.65
#